data_AF-A0A6L6ERA2-F1
#
_entry.id   AF-A0A6L6ERA2-F1
#
_cell.length_a   1.000
_cell.length_b   1.000
_cell.length_c   1.000
_cell.angle_alpha   90.00
_cell.angle_beta   90.00
_cell.angle_gamma   90.00
#
_symmetry.space_group_name_H-M   'P 1'
#
loop_
_entity.id
_entity.type
_entity.pdbx_description
1 polymer ?
#
loop_
_entity_poly.entity_id
_entity_poly.type
_entity_poly.pdbx_seq_one_letter_code
_entity_poly.pdbx_strand_id
1 'polypeptide(L)'
;MGPIIPVLEFAVVEFAVVEQSPTDPVATAVWCALAAEGTPGGLAIIDQRRAVDHQELHSASGALAAQLLMRSSEHGSLTWLPILVDRSIESCIAVLAALRAGIPFAPIDAATPPRRVTELFSRLGGPPVAVVASMVTGTLVPDGVEALSPLGHRDAQPPLMAVDPGAPAVVVFTSGSTGAPKAVVRPWRMFSPEPDGFADKGPIEAGSILRHGLLLPLSFSAGLNVLAPLRGRSLHIADPSAMSGDHLLRWLAEQQVESLEVPPSLATTLARLGAGRRLLPDLKIIRLFGEPFDWMLVAALRSLGGPELDILTSYSATESGTGTKKVIGPETPLGSGQVGMGFPVAAGRVRLTASGSLLAASTSAGAGAPTTGQILVREPAALGYLEDLGGDSRTLTRTTRGLAMDPSDPALASGDHASQRFVIAPDGTHWWFSGDLGEFDAAGELHHRGRVDDLVKINGVLVEPASAERVLRRVPGVVNAAVVAHELVPNRAVLVGHLELAHDIDIVDIRAAMVEQLPPAAIARVLMRHENLPVTARGKIDRAALRDTTVTPWVADHRGPADDRQGFLAAHMAEILGLPAVGVDDDLFALGLDSLAAVEFLQVVTDLGLGRLDPSRLAALRTISAIALELDGASVERRSDVVTLNAAGTAPLILCVPGAGDMAARFWALAAALGADQPIAVVEAHGMHTRAAVDRTIEAAAGRVAAEATDRCPQGPIRLMGHSVGALVALEAAHCLVASGREVSVALLDPAAGRNVARSPSLSGTDSATTDVDGSLRTHASKSRRLLHIIKSLPLMNRDEIRFRLYARFPGPPRSDPRRYRAFHLIGVHAALNHQPTQANFPVLALRARDTHVDPWVLERLDPTTSFTVAAVDGDHLSFLQPPHVHEVAARLRGFYDAGSATDELGSSLTRR
;
A
#
# COMPACT_ATOMS: atom_id res chain seq x y z
N MET A 1 50.64 -9.69 36.31
CA MET A 1 49.78 -10.00 35.16
C MET A 1 48.35 -9.63 35.53
N GLY A 2 47.84 -8.55 34.94
CA GLY A 2 46.47 -8.04 35.09
C GLY A 2 46.21 -7.14 33.87
N PRO A 3 45.00 -7.14 33.29
CA PRO A 3 44.79 -6.74 31.91
C PRO A 3 44.90 -5.23 31.74
N ILE A 4 45.68 -4.83 30.72
CA ILE A 4 45.68 -3.50 30.15
C ILE A 4 44.33 -3.34 29.43
N ILE A 5 43.43 -2.52 29.99
CA ILE A 5 42.23 -2.07 29.29
C ILE A 5 42.63 -0.78 28.54
N PRO A 6 42.61 -0.75 27.20
CA PRO A 6 42.83 0.49 26.47
C PRO A 6 41.62 1.40 26.70
N VAL A 7 41.89 2.61 27.16
CA VAL A 7 40.95 3.72 27.13
C VAL A 7 40.65 4.00 25.65
N LEU A 8 39.46 3.59 25.18
CA LEU A 8 38.90 4.06 23.92
C LEU A 8 38.58 5.55 24.10
N GLU A 9 39.43 6.42 23.57
CA GLU A 9 39.08 7.82 23.30
C GLU A 9 37.86 7.82 22.39
N PHE A 10 36.69 8.10 22.96
CA PHE A 10 35.55 8.54 22.18
C PHE A 10 35.93 9.87 21.54
N ALA A 11 36.14 9.87 20.23
CA ALA A 11 36.20 11.10 19.44
C ALA A 11 34.84 11.79 19.55
N VAL A 12 34.72 12.68 20.54
CA VAL A 12 33.72 13.75 20.55
C VAL A 12 34.09 14.61 19.34
N VAL A 13 33.40 14.39 18.23
CA VAL A 13 33.43 15.34 17.12
C VAL A 13 32.77 16.60 17.65
N GLU A 14 33.58 17.60 18.01
CA GLU A 14 33.10 18.95 18.26
C GLU A 14 32.32 19.39 17.02
N PHE A 15 31.01 19.53 17.17
CA PHE A 15 30.17 20.21 16.20
C PHE A 15 30.64 21.66 16.12
N ALA A 16 31.44 21.98 15.10
CA ALA A 16 31.70 23.35 14.74
C ALA A 16 30.36 23.97 14.34
N VAL A 17 29.77 24.73 15.26
CA VAL A 17 28.67 25.65 14.96
C VAL A 17 29.23 26.66 13.98
N VAL A 18 29.05 26.41 12.69
CA VAL A 18 29.19 27.45 11.69
C VAL A 18 28.00 28.37 11.90
N GLU A 19 28.20 29.43 12.69
CA GLU A 19 27.35 30.61 12.63
C GLU A 19 27.45 31.15 11.19
N GLN A 20 26.51 30.74 10.33
CA GLN A 20 26.38 31.34 9.02
C GLN A 20 25.98 32.80 9.19
N SER A 21 26.83 33.70 8.69
CA SER A 21 26.51 35.12 8.58
C SER A 21 25.24 35.35 7.76
N PRO A 22 24.44 36.38 8.07
CA PRO A 22 23.14 36.65 7.47
C PRO A 22 23.31 37.25 6.07
N THR A 23 23.60 36.39 5.10
CA THR A 23 23.31 36.69 3.68
C THR A 23 22.03 35.95 3.33
N ASP A 24 21.06 36.70 2.80
CA ASP A 24 19.62 36.42 2.80
C ASP A 24 19.21 34.99 2.31
N PRO A 25 18.83 34.06 3.20
CA PRO A 25 18.60 32.64 2.88
C PRO A 25 17.41 32.36 1.96
N VAL A 26 16.47 33.31 1.86
CA VAL A 26 15.23 33.15 1.10
C VAL A 26 15.42 33.52 -0.35
N ALA A 27 16.11 34.64 -0.56
CA ALA A 27 16.68 34.94 -1.83
C ALA A 27 17.47 33.71 -2.29
N THR A 28 18.41 33.18 -1.50
CA THR A 28 19.29 32.07 -1.92
C THR A 28 18.54 30.79 -2.35
N ALA A 29 17.40 30.44 -1.75
CA ALA A 29 16.63 29.24 -2.10
C ALA A 29 15.87 29.38 -3.42
N VAL A 30 15.20 30.52 -3.63
CA VAL A 30 14.57 30.88 -4.90
C VAL A 30 15.64 31.08 -5.98
N TRP A 31 16.78 31.70 -5.63
CA TRP A 31 17.97 31.84 -6.48
C TRP A 31 18.58 30.47 -6.83
N CYS A 32 18.62 29.48 -5.95
CA CYS A 32 19.20 28.16 -6.27
C CYS A 32 18.32 27.34 -7.23
N ALA A 33 16.99 27.43 -7.12
CA ALA A 33 16.07 26.78 -8.04
C ALA A 33 16.05 27.44 -9.44
N LEU A 34 16.37 28.74 -9.53
CA LEU A 34 16.28 29.53 -10.76
C LEU A 34 17.63 29.89 -11.40
N ALA A 35 18.73 29.90 -10.64
CA ALA A 35 20.09 30.23 -11.09
C ALA A 35 20.86 29.04 -11.68
N ALA A 36 20.15 28.02 -12.16
CA ALA A 36 20.70 27.04 -13.09
C ALA A 36 21.03 27.65 -14.48
N GLU A 37 21.34 28.94 -14.52
CA GLU A 37 22.11 29.58 -15.60
C GLU A 37 23.52 28.97 -15.74
N GLY A 38 24.00 28.23 -14.73
CA GLY A 38 25.37 27.70 -14.66
C GLY A 38 25.59 26.23 -15.05
N THR A 39 24.58 25.45 -15.45
CA THR A 39 24.76 24.04 -15.88
C THR A 39 24.04 23.77 -17.21
N PRO A 40 24.60 24.23 -18.35
CA PRO A 40 24.02 23.97 -19.66
C PRO A 40 23.87 22.45 -19.89
N GLY A 41 22.65 21.98 -20.14
CA GLY A 41 22.36 20.59 -20.54
C GLY A 41 22.09 19.57 -19.40
N GLY A 42 22.03 19.99 -18.13
CA GLY A 42 21.62 19.12 -17.02
C GLY A 42 20.10 18.97 -16.91
N LEU A 43 19.60 17.73 -16.80
CA LEU A 43 18.18 17.45 -16.58
C LEU A 43 17.75 17.91 -15.18
N ALA A 44 16.66 18.67 -15.09
CA ALA A 44 16.15 19.22 -13.84
C ALA A 44 15.02 18.36 -13.25
N ILE A 45 14.01 18.03 -14.06
CA ILE A 45 12.84 17.27 -13.63
C ILE A 45 12.47 16.26 -14.70
N ILE A 46 12.23 15.02 -14.30
CA ILE A 46 11.94 13.89 -15.18
C ILE A 46 10.66 13.22 -14.70
N ASP A 47 9.71 13.01 -15.61
CA ASP A 47 8.57 12.11 -15.41
C ASP A 47 8.52 11.05 -16.54
N GLN A 48 7.52 10.17 -16.54
CA GLN A 48 7.41 9.13 -17.57
C GLN A 48 7.17 9.67 -18.99
N ARG A 49 6.67 10.90 -19.13
CA ARG A 49 6.28 11.49 -20.42
C ARG A 49 7.44 12.25 -21.04
N ARG A 50 8.20 12.98 -20.23
CA ARG A 50 9.29 13.86 -20.69
C ARG A 50 10.29 14.17 -19.57
N ALA A 51 11.47 14.61 -19.99
CA ALA A 51 12.42 15.28 -19.13
C ALA A 51 12.43 16.77 -19.49
N VAL A 52 12.58 17.63 -18.49
CA VAL A 52 12.87 19.05 -18.67
C VAL A 52 14.23 19.38 -18.13
N ASP A 53 15.00 20.13 -18.90
CA ASP A 53 16.23 20.72 -18.41
C ASP A 53 15.95 22.00 -17.58
N HIS A 54 16.99 22.54 -16.98
CA HIS A 54 16.88 23.75 -16.17
C HIS A 54 16.47 24.99 -16.98
N GLN A 55 16.83 25.08 -18.25
CA GLN A 55 16.49 26.22 -19.11
C GLN A 55 15.02 26.19 -19.51
N GLU A 56 14.49 25.02 -19.85
CA GLU A 56 13.07 24.80 -20.11
C GLU A 56 12.25 25.06 -18.85
N LEU A 57 12.70 24.59 -17.69
CA LEU A 57 12.05 24.83 -16.40
C LEU A 57 12.03 26.32 -16.05
N HIS A 58 13.16 27.02 -16.24
CA HIS A 58 13.25 28.47 -16.07
C HIS A 58 12.30 29.21 -17.01
N SER A 59 12.28 28.80 -18.28
CA SER A 59 11.45 29.41 -19.31
C SER A 59 9.97 29.28 -19.00
N ALA A 60 9.51 28.06 -18.70
CA ALA A 60 8.11 27.76 -18.39
C ALA A 60 7.64 28.43 -17.09
N SER A 61 8.44 28.36 -16.02
CA SER A 61 8.10 29.00 -14.74
C SER A 61 8.09 30.53 -14.85
N GLY A 62 9.00 31.13 -15.62
CA GLY A 62 9.01 32.56 -15.90
C GLY A 62 7.79 33.03 -16.67
N ALA A 63 7.40 32.29 -17.72
CA ALA A 63 6.25 32.65 -18.54
C ALA A 63 4.94 32.61 -17.73
N LEU A 64 4.77 31.59 -16.88
CA LEU A 64 3.63 31.53 -15.96
C LEU A 64 3.70 32.64 -14.89
N ALA A 65 4.88 32.91 -14.32
CA ALA A 65 5.05 33.99 -13.34
C ALA A 65 4.64 35.37 -13.92
N ALA A 66 4.95 35.64 -15.19
CA ALA A 66 4.52 36.88 -15.86
C ALA A 66 2.99 37.01 -15.90
N GLN A 67 2.28 35.91 -16.17
CA GLN A 67 0.81 35.92 -16.17
C GLN A 67 0.23 36.11 -14.79
N LEU A 68 0.81 35.44 -13.79
CA LEU A 68 0.39 35.63 -12.40
C LEU A 68 0.56 37.09 -11.95
N LEU A 69 1.64 37.76 -12.36
CA LEU A 69 1.86 39.18 -12.08
C LEU A 69 0.85 40.09 -12.80
N MET A 70 0.49 39.78 -14.06
CA MET A 70 -0.56 40.50 -14.77
C MET A 70 -1.91 40.37 -14.06
N ARG A 71 -2.32 39.14 -13.71
CA ARG A 71 -3.58 38.88 -12.99
C ARG A 71 -3.59 39.47 -11.59
N SER A 72 -2.46 39.43 -10.89
CA SER A 72 -2.28 40.13 -9.63
C SER A 72 -2.50 41.63 -9.78
N SER A 73 -2.08 42.24 -10.88
CA SER A 73 -2.34 43.66 -11.14
C SER A 73 -3.82 43.92 -11.46
N GLU A 74 -4.47 43.05 -12.23
CA GLU A 74 -5.88 43.17 -12.62
C GLU A 74 -6.87 42.99 -11.45
N HIS A 75 -6.58 42.08 -10.53
CA HIS A 75 -7.43 41.75 -9.39
C HIS A 75 -7.08 42.47 -8.08
N GLY A 76 -6.18 43.45 -8.12
CA GLY A 76 -5.83 44.25 -6.94
C GLY A 76 -4.99 43.47 -5.91
N SER A 77 -3.90 42.86 -6.39
CA SER A 77 -2.97 41.91 -5.76
C SER A 77 -3.60 40.56 -5.42
N LEU A 78 -2.93 39.45 -5.74
CA LEU A 78 -3.39 38.13 -5.27
C LEU A 78 -2.90 37.90 -3.83
N THR A 79 -3.84 37.64 -2.92
CA THR A 79 -3.56 37.44 -1.49
C THR A 79 -3.13 36.00 -1.20
N TRP A 80 -3.81 35.03 -1.81
CA TRP A 80 -3.47 33.61 -1.78
C TRP A 80 -3.81 32.99 -3.13
N LEU A 81 -2.84 32.37 -3.81
CA LEU A 81 -3.04 31.67 -5.07
C LEU A 81 -3.24 30.16 -4.83
N PRO A 82 -4.45 29.59 -5.01
CA PRO A 82 -4.62 28.15 -5.03
C PRO A 82 -3.90 27.55 -6.25
N ILE A 83 -3.15 26.47 -6.01
CA ILE A 83 -2.53 25.67 -7.08
C ILE A 83 -3.02 24.24 -6.90
N LEU A 84 -3.84 23.76 -7.83
CA LEU A 84 -4.31 22.37 -7.86
C LEU A 84 -3.17 21.52 -8.43
N VAL A 85 -2.56 20.72 -7.57
CA VAL A 85 -1.33 19.97 -7.85
C VAL A 85 -1.57 18.46 -7.87
N ASP A 86 -0.75 17.78 -8.66
CA ASP A 86 -0.51 16.33 -8.60
C ASP A 86 1.01 16.05 -8.72
N ARG A 87 1.40 14.79 -8.90
CA ARG A 87 2.79 14.43 -9.18
C ARG A 87 3.09 14.61 -10.66
N SER A 88 3.44 15.84 -11.05
CA SER A 88 3.76 16.20 -12.44
C SER A 88 4.78 17.34 -12.56
N ILE A 89 5.41 17.43 -13.73
CA ILE A 89 6.30 18.55 -14.09
C ILE A 89 5.52 19.87 -14.07
N GLU A 90 4.27 19.86 -14.51
CA GLU A 90 3.38 21.02 -14.53
C GLU A 90 3.14 21.59 -13.13
N SER A 91 2.97 20.72 -12.12
CA SER A 91 2.83 21.13 -10.73
C SER A 91 4.11 21.76 -10.19
N CYS A 92 5.28 21.22 -10.52
CA CYS A 92 6.56 21.84 -10.19
C CYS A 92 6.72 23.23 -10.83
N ILE A 93 6.37 23.37 -12.12
CA ILE A 93 6.38 24.66 -12.84
C ILE A 93 5.48 25.67 -12.15
N ALA A 94 4.26 25.27 -11.78
CA ALA A 94 3.28 26.15 -11.13
C ALA A 94 3.77 26.68 -9.77
N VAL A 95 4.34 25.81 -8.94
CA VAL A 95 4.92 26.20 -7.65
C VAL A 95 6.11 27.14 -7.86
N LEU A 96 7.03 26.81 -8.76
CA LEU A 96 8.19 27.67 -9.07
C LEU A 96 7.77 29.03 -9.63
N ALA A 97 6.71 29.09 -10.43
CA ALA A 97 6.17 30.34 -10.95
C ALA A 97 5.60 31.24 -9.84
N ALA A 98 4.88 30.66 -8.87
CA ALA A 98 4.38 31.41 -7.71
C ALA A 98 5.52 31.93 -6.83
N LEU A 99 6.55 31.10 -6.59
CA LEU A 99 7.77 31.48 -5.89
C LEU A 99 8.49 32.64 -6.61
N ARG A 100 8.65 32.54 -7.94
CA ARG A 100 9.28 33.57 -8.79
C ARG A 100 8.51 34.88 -8.80
N ALA A 101 7.19 34.81 -8.84
CA ALA A 101 6.31 35.98 -8.80
C ALA A 101 6.23 36.60 -7.39
N GLY A 102 6.77 35.94 -6.35
CA GLY A 102 6.64 36.38 -4.96
C GLY A 102 5.19 36.36 -4.46
N ILE A 103 4.32 35.55 -5.06
CA ILE A 103 2.89 35.48 -4.72
C ILE A 103 2.68 34.36 -3.71
N PRO A 104 2.12 34.64 -2.51
CA PRO A 104 1.77 33.60 -1.57
C PRO A 104 0.76 32.61 -2.17
N PHE A 105 0.97 31.32 -1.98
CA PHE A 105 0.17 30.28 -2.65
C PHE A 105 -0.28 29.17 -1.71
N ALA A 106 -1.19 28.32 -2.16
CA ALA A 106 -1.72 27.18 -1.42
C ALA A 106 -1.82 25.96 -2.35
N PRO A 107 -0.91 24.97 -2.25
CA PRO A 107 -1.01 23.75 -3.01
C PRO A 107 -2.16 22.88 -2.48
N ILE A 108 -3.08 22.49 -3.35
CA ILE A 108 -4.25 21.66 -3.05
C ILE A 108 -4.17 20.41 -3.92
N ASP A 109 -4.26 19.23 -3.29
CA ASP A 109 -4.24 17.97 -4.02
C ASP A 109 -5.43 17.91 -5.00
N ALA A 110 -5.16 17.68 -6.28
CA ALA A 110 -6.20 17.58 -7.31
C ALA A 110 -7.14 16.38 -7.11
N ALA A 111 -6.74 15.36 -6.34
CA ALA A 111 -7.61 14.27 -5.92
C ALA A 111 -8.58 14.64 -4.77
N THR A 112 -8.50 15.87 -4.24
CA THR A 112 -9.39 16.36 -3.18
C THR A 112 -10.84 16.40 -3.67
N PRO A 113 -11.83 15.88 -2.90
CA PRO A 113 -13.23 15.92 -3.28
C PRO A 113 -13.73 17.36 -3.57
N PRO A 114 -14.60 17.58 -4.58
CA PRO A 114 -15.01 18.93 -5.02
C PRO A 114 -15.61 19.81 -3.91
N ARG A 115 -16.41 19.21 -3.01
CA ARG A 115 -16.99 19.93 -1.87
C ARG A 115 -15.91 20.44 -0.91
N ARG A 116 -14.88 19.63 -0.69
CA ARG A 116 -13.73 20.01 0.13
C ARG A 116 -12.87 21.06 -0.57
N VAL A 117 -12.65 20.97 -1.88
CA VAL A 117 -11.99 22.05 -2.66
C VAL A 117 -12.70 23.39 -2.46
N THR A 118 -14.04 23.40 -2.55
CA THR A 118 -14.85 24.61 -2.33
C THR A 118 -14.66 25.18 -0.91
N GLU A 119 -14.61 24.32 0.11
CA GLU A 119 -14.33 24.74 1.49
C GLU A 119 -12.93 25.37 1.63
N LEU A 120 -11.90 24.74 1.04
CA LEU A 120 -10.52 25.25 1.09
C LEU A 120 -10.39 26.61 0.39
N PHE A 121 -11.01 26.78 -0.78
CA PHE A 121 -11.02 28.06 -1.50
C PHE A 121 -11.73 29.15 -0.69
N SER A 122 -12.85 28.81 -0.05
CA SER A 122 -13.58 29.75 0.82
C SER A 122 -12.70 30.22 1.99
N ARG A 123 -11.88 29.33 2.58
CA ARG A 123 -10.93 29.67 3.66
C ARG A 123 -9.80 30.57 3.20
N LEU A 124 -9.39 30.48 1.94
CA LEU A 124 -8.42 31.40 1.34
C LEU A 124 -9.03 32.77 0.98
N GLY A 125 -10.30 33.00 1.32
CA GLY A 125 -11.00 34.26 1.07
C GLY A 125 -11.70 34.33 -0.30
N GLY A 126 -11.90 33.19 -0.98
CA GLY A 126 -12.54 33.15 -2.30
C GLY A 126 -11.67 33.78 -3.39
N PRO A 127 -10.45 33.26 -3.63
CA PRO A 127 -9.51 33.86 -4.57
C PRO A 127 -10.07 33.86 -6.00
N PRO A 128 -9.86 34.95 -6.77
CA PRO A 128 -10.44 35.10 -8.10
C PRO A 128 -9.69 34.29 -9.19
N VAL A 129 -8.49 33.80 -8.89
CA VAL A 129 -7.62 33.09 -9.82
C VAL A 129 -7.06 31.84 -9.14
N ALA A 130 -6.97 30.73 -9.87
CA ALA A 130 -6.29 29.51 -9.47
C ALA A 130 -5.46 28.92 -10.61
N VAL A 131 -4.39 28.21 -10.30
CA VAL A 131 -3.62 27.44 -11.28
C VAL A 131 -4.06 25.97 -11.23
N VAL A 132 -4.47 25.43 -12.37
CA VAL A 132 -4.77 24.01 -12.54
C VAL A 132 -3.55 23.34 -13.17
N ALA A 133 -2.68 22.81 -12.32
CA ALA A 133 -1.43 22.17 -12.73
C ALA A 133 -1.53 20.64 -12.80
N SER A 134 -2.74 20.10 -12.62
CA SER A 134 -2.99 18.67 -12.60
C SER A 134 -3.41 18.12 -13.97
N MET A 135 -2.96 16.90 -14.22
CA MET A 135 -3.36 16.05 -15.34
C MET A 135 -4.56 15.14 -14.99
N VAL A 136 -5.06 15.19 -13.76
CA VAL A 136 -6.21 14.40 -13.29
C VAL A 136 -7.50 14.92 -13.95
N THR A 137 -8.17 14.04 -14.69
CA THR A 137 -9.45 14.33 -15.33
C THR A 137 -10.54 14.61 -14.30
N GLY A 138 -11.31 15.68 -14.50
CA GLY A 138 -12.40 16.05 -13.58
C GLY A 138 -11.96 16.90 -12.39
N THR A 139 -10.74 17.44 -12.40
CA THR A 139 -10.33 18.49 -11.46
C THR A 139 -11.23 19.71 -11.64
N LEU A 140 -12.00 20.05 -10.61
CA LEU A 140 -12.95 21.17 -10.64
C LEU A 140 -12.38 22.37 -9.89
N VAL A 141 -12.57 23.54 -10.47
CA VAL A 141 -12.36 24.83 -9.81
C VAL A 141 -13.76 25.39 -9.48
N PRO A 142 -13.97 26.03 -8.31
CA PRO A 142 -15.24 26.67 -7.99
C PRO A 142 -15.69 27.70 -9.03
N ASP A 143 -17.00 27.88 -9.17
CA ASP A 143 -17.59 28.86 -10.09
C ASP A 143 -17.08 30.28 -9.82
N GLY A 144 -16.79 31.03 -10.89
CA GLY A 144 -16.34 32.41 -10.82
C GLY A 144 -14.83 32.60 -10.58
N VAL A 145 -14.06 31.51 -10.47
CA VAL A 145 -12.59 31.56 -10.38
C VAL A 145 -11.98 31.33 -11.77
N GLU A 146 -11.07 32.22 -12.20
CA GLU A 146 -10.30 32.04 -13.43
C GLU A 146 -9.25 30.94 -13.25
N ALA A 147 -9.32 29.92 -14.10
CA ALA A 147 -8.38 28.80 -14.10
C ALA A 147 -7.24 29.02 -15.11
N LEU A 148 -6.01 29.12 -14.62
CA LEU A 148 -4.81 29.20 -15.45
C LEU A 148 -4.16 27.82 -15.59
N SER A 149 -3.68 27.51 -16.80
CA SER A 149 -2.83 26.33 -17.03
C SER A 149 -1.36 26.71 -16.90
N PRO A 150 -0.45 25.83 -16.45
CA PRO A 150 0.98 26.04 -16.59
C PRO A 150 1.49 25.80 -18.03
N LEU A 151 0.65 25.29 -18.93
CA LEU A 151 1.00 24.99 -20.32
C LEU A 151 0.61 26.13 -21.27
N GLY A 152 1.41 26.36 -22.32
CA GLY A 152 1.04 27.20 -23.46
C GLY A 152 1.48 28.67 -23.42
N HIS A 153 2.35 29.04 -22.46
CA HIS A 153 2.77 30.44 -22.27
C HIS A 153 4.01 30.79 -23.09
N ARG A 154 4.08 32.04 -23.58
CA ARG A 154 5.18 32.54 -24.43
C ARG A 154 6.26 33.21 -23.60
N ASP A 155 7.48 33.23 -24.15
CA ASP A 155 8.76 33.72 -23.61
C ASP A 155 8.67 35.10 -22.92
N ALA A 156 8.22 35.11 -21.67
CA ALA A 156 8.28 36.26 -20.78
C ALA A 156 9.08 35.86 -19.54
N GLN A 157 10.12 36.62 -19.23
CA GLN A 157 10.96 36.40 -18.06
C GLN A 157 10.86 37.61 -17.14
N PRO A 158 9.90 37.63 -16.21
CA PRO A 158 9.83 38.71 -15.24
C PRO A 158 11.07 38.62 -14.34
N PRO A 159 11.58 39.77 -13.85
CA PRO A 159 12.63 39.77 -12.84
C PRO A 159 12.13 39.05 -11.59
N LEU A 160 13.07 38.51 -10.82
CA LEU A 160 12.74 37.95 -9.52
C LEU A 160 12.23 39.04 -8.60
N MET A 161 11.10 38.77 -7.95
CA MET A 161 10.54 39.67 -6.96
C MET A 161 11.30 39.51 -5.65
N ALA A 162 11.80 40.62 -5.09
CA ALA A 162 12.36 40.62 -3.74
C ALA A 162 11.23 40.33 -2.74
N VAL A 163 11.42 39.34 -1.88
CA VAL A 163 10.48 38.93 -0.83
C VAL A 163 11.12 39.11 0.53
N ASP A 164 10.36 39.56 1.53
CA ASP A 164 10.79 39.56 2.92
C ASP A 164 10.83 38.09 3.42
N PRO A 165 11.97 37.59 3.93
CA PRO A 165 12.06 36.23 4.49
C PRO A 165 11.04 35.94 5.59
N GLY A 166 10.58 37.00 6.26
CA GLY A 166 9.56 36.96 7.29
C GLY A 166 8.12 36.92 6.80
N ALA A 167 7.87 37.30 5.55
CA ALA A 167 6.53 37.39 4.98
C ALA A 167 5.94 36.01 4.67
N PRO A 168 4.60 35.89 4.60
CA PRO A 168 3.92 34.65 4.20
C PRO A 168 4.34 34.19 2.79
N ALA A 169 4.55 32.88 2.63
CA ALA A 169 4.92 32.26 1.36
C ALA A 169 3.93 31.18 0.93
N VAL A 170 3.55 30.28 1.84
CA VAL A 170 2.63 29.19 1.52
C VAL A 170 1.64 28.94 2.65
N VAL A 171 0.41 28.59 2.27
CA VAL A 171 -0.56 27.94 3.14
C VAL A 171 -0.55 26.45 2.86
N VAL A 172 -0.23 25.66 3.88
CA VAL A 172 -0.39 24.20 3.84
C VAL A 172 -1.60 23.84 4.70
N PHE A 173 -2.58 23.17 4.10
CA PHE A 173 -3.76 22.74 4.84
C PHE A 173 -3.50 21.45 5.62
N THR A 174 -3.82 21.45 6.91
CA THR A 174 -3.75 20.28 7.80
C THR A 174 -5.13 19.96 8.39
N SER A 175 -5.27 18.81 9.03
CA SER A 175 -6.50 18.48 9.78
C SER A 175 -6.57 19.33 11.06
N GLY A 176 -7.79 19.72 11.46
CA GLY A 176 -8.00 20.66 12.58
C GLY A 176 -8.87 20.15 13.71
N SER A 177 -8.74 20.78 14.88
CA SER A 177 -9.18 20.30 16.20
C SER A 177 -10.64 20.51 16.48
N THR A 178 -11.21 21.44 15.75
CA THR A 178 -12.66 21.63 15.63
C THR A 178 -13.26 20.76 14.53
N GLY A 179 -12.44 19.93 13.87
CA GLY A 179 -12.80 19.08 12.74
C GLY A 179 -12.82 19.77 11.38
N ALA A 180 -12.47 21.06 11.31
CA ALA A 180 -12.36 21.80 10.06
C ALA A 180 -10.88 21.94 9.63
N PRO A 181 -10.56 22.02 8.32
CA PRO A 181 -9.17 22.18 7.87
C PRO A 181 -8.52 23.43 8.47
N LYS A 182 -7.27 23.32 8.93
CA LYS A 182 -6.46 24.44 9.40
C LYS A 182 -5.51 24.89 8.29
N ALA A 183 -5.37 26.19 8.09
CA ALA A 183 -4.46 26.77 7.10
C ALA A 183 -3.15 27.22 7.76
N VAL A 184 -2.10 26.39 7.75
CA VAL A 184 -0.80 26.73 8.33
C VAL A 184 -0.07 27.71 7.42
N VAL A 185 0.16 28.93 7.89
CA VAL A 185 0.87 29.98 7.14
C VAL A 185 2.37 29.88 7.37
N ARG A 186 3.12 29.38 6.38
CA ARG A 186 4.59 29.28 6.43
C ARG A 186 5.23 30.49 5.75
N PRO A 187 6.18 31.18 6.41
CA PRO A 187 6.93 32.28 5.81
C PRO A 187 8.02 31.78 4.86
N TRP A 188 8.53 32.68 4.01
CA TRP A 188 9.53 32.34 3.00
C TRP A 188 10.80 31.69 3.56
N ARG A 189 11.25 32.09 4.75
CA ARG A 189 12.41 31.48 5.44
C ARG A 189 12.26 29.99 5.74
N MET A 190 11.03 29.45 5.74
CA MET A 190 10.77 28.02 5.93
C MET A 190 10.88 27.21 4.63
N PHE A 191 11.06 27.86 3.48
CA PHE A 191 11.36 27.22 2.19
C PHE A 191 12.86 27.08 1.92
N SER A 192 13.73 27.60 2.79
CA SER A 192 15.17 27.42 2.62
C SER A 192 15.54 25.93 2.75
N PRO A 193 16.44 25.41 1.89
CA PRO A 193 16.92 24.05 2.05
C PRO A 193 17.58 23.94 3.42
N GLU A 194 17.02 23.08 4.27
CA GLU A 194 17.76 22.69 5.45
C GLU A 194 19.01 21.91 5.02
N PRO A 195 20.13 22.02 5.75
CA PRO A 195 21.27 21.13 5.53
C PRO A 195 20.73 19.69 5.60
N ASP A 196 20.77 19.03 4.46
CA ASP A 196 20.10 17.79 4.12
C ASP A 196 20.84 16.56 4.68
N GLY A 197 21.73 16.76 5.64
CA GLY A 197 22.67 15.76 6.13
C GLY A 197 23.82 15.47 5.14
N PHE A 198 23.70 15.89 3.88
CA PHE A 198 24.79 15.84 2.91
C PHE A 198 25.86 16.88 3.24
N ALA A 199 25.45 18.07 3.67
CA ALA A 199 26.36 19.11 4.16
C ALA A 199 27.29 18.61 5.29
N ASP A 200 26.84 17.63 6.09
CA ASP A 200 27.58 17.05 7.21
C ASP A 200 28.55 15.93 6.75
N LYS A 201 28.41 15.42 5.52
CA LYS A 201 29.25 14.35 4.94
C LYS A 201 30.33 14.84 3.97
N GLY A 202 30.49 16.16 3.86
CA GLY A 202 31.45 16.79 2.97
C GLY A 202 30.84 17.26 1.64
N PRO A 203 31.60 17.98 0.81
CA PRO A 203 31.09 18.53 -0.43
C PRO A 203 30.65 17.41 -1.38
N ILE A 204 29.42 17.52 -1.89
CA ILE A 204 28.99 16.84 -3.12
C ILE A 204 30.07 17.10 -4.17
N GLU A 205 30.58 16.05 -4.84
CA GLU A 205 31.62 16.22 -5.87
C GLU A 205 31.16 17.30 -6.85
N ALA A 206 32.02 18.29 -7.08
CA ALA A 206 31.70 19.43 -7.94
C ALA A 206 31.28 18.93 -9.33
N GLY A 207 30.00 19.10 -9.67
CA GLY A 207 29.41 18.64 -10.94
C GLY A 207 28.51 17.40 -10.84
N SER A 208 28.42 16.74 -9.68
CA SER A 208 27.46 15.63 -9.49
C SER A 208 26.04 16.15 -9.22
N ILE A 209 25.05 15.54 -9.89
CA ILE A 209 23.61 15.83 -9.74
C ILE A 209 22.97 14.62 -9.09
N LEU A 210 22.50 14.76 -7.86
CA LEU A 210 21.89 13.69 -7.10
C LEU A 210 20.43 13.45 -7.55
N ARG A 211 20.11 12.22 -7.93
CA ARG A 211 18.77 11.83 -8.40
C ARG A 211 17.84 11.59 -7.24
N HIS A 212 16.85 12.47 -7.06
CA HIS A 212 15.88 12.40 -5.96
C HIS A 212 14.51 11.93 -6.46
N GLY A 213 13.95 10.90 -5.83
CA GLY A 213 12.62 10.39 -6.17
C GLY A 213 11.51 11.15 -5.45
N LEU A 214 10.68 11.89 -6.18
CA LEU A 214 9.48 12.55 -5.64
C LEU A 214 8.31 11.58 -5.59
N LEU A 215 8.09 10.97 -4.43
CA LEU A 215 6.94 10.07 -4.17
C LEU A 215 5.79 10.78 -3.44
N LEU A 216 6.08 11.86 -2.72
CA LEU A 216 5.11 12.58 -1.89
C LEU A 216 4.31 13.62 -2.70
N PRO A 217 3.04 13.87 -2.34
CA PRO A 217 2.28 14.97 -2.92
C PRO A 217 2.90 16.34 -2.61
N LEU A 218 2.83 17.27 -3.56
CA LEU A 218 3.29 18.66 -3.37
C LEU A 218 2.36 19.48 -2.45
N SER A 219 1.18 18.97 -2.13
CA SER A 219 0.27 19.51 -1.11
C SER A 219 0.75 19.23 0.32
N PHE A 220 1.72 18.33 0.50
CA PHE A 220 2.38 18.06 1.77
C PHE A 220 3.65 18.90 1.90
N SER A 221 3.91 19.44 3.09
CA SER A 221 5.09 20.29 3.33
C SER A 221 6.42 19.59 3.01
N ALA A 222 6.53 18.28 3.28
CA ALA A 222 7.71 17.49 2.93
C ALA A 222 7.94 17.40 1.41
N GLY A 223 6.90 17.04 0.64
CA GLY A 223 6.97 17.00 -0.82
C GLY A 223 7.28 18.36 -1.44
N LEU A 224 6.73 19.44 -0.86
CA LEU A 224 6.97 20.80 -1.30
C LEU A 224 8.43 21.26 -1.05
N ASN A 225 9.00 20.90 0.10
CA ASN A 225 10.37 21.29 0.47
C ASN A 225 11.43 20.66 -0.46
N VAL A 226 11.11 19.54 -1.13
CA VAL A 226 11.99 18.88 -2.13
C VAL A 226 12.26 19.77 -3.35
N LEU A 227 11.44 20.79 -3.60
CA LEU A 227 11.67 21.77 -4.69
C LEU A 227 12.74 22.83 -4.34
N ALA A 228 13.04 23.03 -3.06
CA ALA A 228 14.06 23.99 -2.62
C ALA A 228 15.52 23.62 -3.01
N PRO A 229 15.94 22.34 -2.96
CA PRO A 229 17.29 21.91 -3.33
C PRO A 229 17.50 21.50 -4.80
N LEU A 230 16.80 22.10 -5.79
CA LEU A 230 17.08 21.81 -7.22
C LEU A 230 18.54 22.10 -7.65
N ARG A 231 19.33 22.79 -6.83
CA ARG A 231 20.77 22.95 -7.03
C ARG A 231 21.50 21.65 -6.69
N GLY A 232 22.05 20.99 -7.71
CA GLY A 232 22.80 19.73 -7.56
C GLY A 232 21.90 18.50 -7.42
N ARG A 233 20.63 18.60 -7.80
CA ARG A 233 19.69 17.48 -7.83
C ARG A 233 18.84 17.47 -9.10
N SER A 234 18.48 16.29 -9.56
CA SER A 234 17.42 16.08 -10.55
C SER A 234 16.24 15.40 -9.87
N LEU A 235 15.02 15.87 -10.14
CA LEU A 235 13.81 15.32 -9.55
C LEU A 235 13.19 14.30 -10.50
N HIS A 236 13.11 13.06 -10.05
CA HIS A 236 12.41 11.99 -10.75
C HIS A 236 11.03 11.84 -10.12
N ILE A 237 9.98 12.10 -10.90
CA ILE A 237 8.59 12.08 -10.43
C ILE A 237 7.99 10.71 -10.67
N ALA A 238 7.60 10.03 -9.60
CA ALA A 238 6.84 8.80 -9.70
C ALA A 238 5.38 9.13 -10.02
N ASP A 239 4.95 8.79 -11.23
CA ASP A 239 3.54 8.87 -11.59
C ASP A 239 2.71 7.80 -10.84
N PRO A 240 1.37 7.88 -10.88
CA PRO A 240 0.52 6.89 -10.23
C PRO A 240 0.82 5.44 -10.65
N SER A 241 1.20 5.17 -11.89
CA SER A 241 1.49 3.81 -12.37
C SER A 241 2.77 3.22 -11.78
N ALA A 242 3.79 4.07 -11.56
CA ALA A 242 5.03 3.68 -10.91
C ALA A 242 4.80 3.27 -9.44
N MET A 243 3.76 3.81 -8.79
CA MET A 243 3.42 3.49 -7.41
C MET A 243 2.73 2.12 -7.25
N SER A 244 2.95 1.13 -8.11
CA SER A 244 2.21 -0.15 -8.08
C SER A 244 3.11 -1.36 -7.81
N GLY A 245 3.06 -1.90 -6.60
CA GLY A 245 3.81 -3.10 -6.20
C GLY A 245 5.30 -3.03 -6.57
N ASP A 246 5.85 -4.11 -7.12
CA ASP A 246 7.23 -4.23 -7.59
C ASP A 246 7.57 -3.25 -8.74
N HIS A 247 6.60 -2.58 -9.37
CA HIS A 247 6.91 -1.49 -10.31
C HIS A 247 7.58 -0.32 -9.62
N LEU A 248 7.25 -0.04 -8.35
CA LEU A 248 7.88 1.06 -7.64
C LEU A 248 9.37 0.80 -7.44
N LEU A 249 9.73 -0.42 -7.04
CA LEU A 249 11.14 -0.82 -6.89
C LEU A 249 11.87 -0.83 -8.23
N ARG A 250 11.24 -1.34 -9.29
CA ARG A 250 11.82 -1.31 -10.65
C ARG A 250 12.00 0.10 -11.16
N TRP A 251 10.99 0.97 -10.99
CA TRP A 251 11.08 2.37 -11.39
C TRP A 251 12.20 3.09 -10.63
N LEU A 252 12.30 2.91 -9.31
CA LEU A 252 13.38 3.48 -8.51
C LEU A 252 14.77 3.03 -9.02
N ALA A 253 14.91 1.75 -9.37
CA ALA A 253 16.16 1.20 -9.93
C ALA A 253 16.44 1.71 -11.35
N GLU A 254 15.44 1.72 -12.24
CA GLU A 254 15.54 2.18 -13.65
C GLU A 254 15.88 3.67 -13.72
N GLN A 255 15.30 4.46 -12.83
CA GLN A 255 15.60 5.89 -12.70
C GLN A 255 16.91 6.16 -11.95
N GLN A 256 17.55 5.12 -11.41
CA GLN A 256 18.75 5.21 -10.58
C GLN A 256 18.59 6.24 -9.45
N VAL A 257 17.48 6.14 -8.72
CA VAL A 257 17.19 7.06 -7.62
C VAL A 257 18.21 6.88 -6.51
N GLU A 258 18.88 7.97 -6.15
CA GLU A 258 19.94 8.00 -5.15
C GLU A 258 19.45 8.49 -3.79
N SER A 259 18.33 9.22 -3.75
CA SER A 259 17.72 9.64 -2.49
C SER A 259 16.20 9.65 -2.51
N LEU A 260 15.62 9.39 -1.34
CA LEU A 260 14.18 9.40 -1.09
C LEU A 260 13.85 10.12 0.22
N GLU A 261 12.66 10.71 0.26
CA GLU A 261 12.02 11.22 1.47
C GLU A 261 10.63 10.61 1.58
N VAL A 262 10.40 9.78 2.59
CA VAL A 262 9.16 8.99 2.75
C VAL A 262 8.79 8.78 4.23
N PRO A 263 7.48 8.63 4.56
CA PRO A 263 7.06 8.12 5.85
C PRO A 263 7.53 6.68 6.10
N PRO A 264 7.78 6.27 7.35
CA PRO A 264 8.06 4.89 7.72
C PRO A 264 7.08 3.84 7.19
N SER A 265 5.79 4.14 7.12
CA SER A 265 4.77 3.26 6.52
C SER A 265 5.04 2.95 5.04
N LEU A 266 5.40 3.95 4.25
CA LEU A 266 5.80 3.75 2.85
C LEU A 266 7.16 3.02 2.77
N ALA A 267 8.12 3.36 3.62
CA ALA A 267 9.41 2.67 3.68
C ALA A 267 9.28 1.19 4.05
N THR A 268 8.36 0.85 4.96
CA THR A 268 8.04 -0.53 5.33
C THR A 268 7.48 -1.30 4.14
N THR A 269 6.62 -0.65 3.35
CA THR A 269 6.07 -1.24 2.12
C THR A 269 7.19 -1.50 1.09
N LEU A 270 8.07 -0.53 0.87
CA LEU A 270 9.25 -0.71 0.01
C LEU A 270 10.14 -1.89 0.47
N ALA A 271 10.41 -1.97 1.78
CA ALA A 271 11.22 -3.02 2.36
C ALA A 271 10.56 -4.41 2.23
N ARG A 272 9.23 -4.49 2.40
CA ARG A 272 8.45 -5.72 2.22
C ARG A 272 8.46 -6.19 0.76
N LEU A 273 8.18 -5.30 -0.19
CA LEU A 273 8.26 -5.59 -1.63
C LEU A 273 9.68 -6.07 -2.02
N GLY A 274 10.70 -5.54 -1.34
CA GLY A 274 12.08 -5.94 -1.55
C GLY A 274 12.45 -7.32 -1.03
N ALA A 275 11.76 -7.82 0.00
CA ALA A 275 11.97 -9.13 0.65
C ALA A 275 13.44 -9.57 0.77
N GLY A 276 14.30 -8.69 1.31
CA GLY A 276 15.72 -9.00 1.55
C GLY A 276 16.63 -8.99 0.32
N ARG A 277 16.13 -8.53 -0.84
CA ARG A 277 16.90 -8.36 -2.08
C ARG A 277 17.49 -6.95 -2.14
N ARG A 278 18.77 -6.82 -2.54
CA ARG A 278 19.40 -5.53 -2.87
C ARG A 278 18.93 -5.05 -4.24
N LEU A 279 17.73 -4.46 -4.29
CA LEU A 279 17.11 -3.99 -5.53
C LEU A 279 17.40 -2.53 -5.85
N LEU A 280 17.83 -1.74 -4.85
CA LEU A 280 18.11 -0.32 -5.01
C LEU A 280 19.59 -0.02 -4.71
N PRO A 281 20.54 -0.56 -5.50
CA PRO A 281 21.97 -0.41 -5.23
C PRO A 281 22.45 1.05 -5.29
N ASP A 282 21.79 1.89 -6.08
CA ASP A 282 22.11 3.31 -6.24
C ASP A 282 21.55 4.18 -5.10
N LEU A 283 20.65 3.65 -4.27
CA LEU A 283 20.05 4.40 -3.16
C LEU A 283 21.08 4.64 -2.06
N LYS A 284 21.48 5.89 -1.91
CA LYS A 284 22.46 6.38 -0.92
C LYS A 284 21.78 6.94 0.32
N ILE A 285 20.60 7.53 0.18
CA ILE A 285 19.91 8.21 1.28
C ILE A 285 18.43 7.88 1.30
N ILE A 286 17.91 7.53 2.47
CA ILE A 286 16.47 7.53 2.73
C ILE A 286 16.16 8.36 3.98
N ARG A 287 15.36 9.41 3.82
CA ARG A 287 14.85 10.21 4.94
C ARG A 287 13.50 9.67 5.37
N LEU A 288 13.41 9.26 6.62
CA LEU A 288 12.20 8.85 7.32
C LEU A 288 11.72 10.01 8.20
N PHE A 289 10.44 10.33 8.12
CA PHE A 289 9.85 11.42 8.90
C PHE A 289 8.37 11.15 9.18
N GLY A 290 7.80 11.96 10.07
CA GLY A 290 6.36 11.99 10.28
C GLY A 290 5.82 10.85 11.13
N GLU A 291 6.48 9.70 11.29
CA GLU A 291 6.01 8.58 12.12
C GLU A 291 7.14 7.98 12.99
N PRO A 292 6.81 7.38 14.14
CA PRO A 292 7.75 6.52 14.85
C PRO A 292 8.05 5.26 14.01
N PHE A 293 9.26 4.72 14.17
CA PHE A 293 9.66 3.45 13.55
C PHE A 293 10.70 2.72 14.42
N ASP A 294 10.99 1.47 14.08
CA ASP A 294 11.87 0.59 14.85
C ASP A 294 13.16 0.20 14.11
N TRP A 295 14.05 -0.45 14.84
CA TRP A 295 15.31 -0.97 14.28
C TRP A 295 15.13 -2.13 13.30
N MET A 296 13.97 -2.78 13.28
CA MET A 296 13.66 -3.83 12.31
C MET A 296 13.46 -3.23 10.92
N LEU A 297 12.78 -2.07 10.82
CA LEU A 297 12.68 -1.33 9.56
C LEU A 297 14.07 -0.88 9.07
N VAL A 298 14.94 -0.42 9.96
CA VAL A 298 16.33 -0.05 9.62
C VAL A 298 17.07 -1.22 8.99
N ALA A 299 17.00 -2.40 9.59
CA ALA A 299 17.62 -3.62 9.06
C ALA A 299 17.05 -4.02 7.68
N ALA A 300 15.73 -3.90 7.52
CA ALA A 300 15.06 -4.21 6.26
C ALA A 300 15.47 -3.24 5.14
N LEU A 301 15.55 -1.94 5.43
CA LEU A 301 15.99 -0.92 4.47
C LEU A 301 17.46 -1.08 4.06
N ARG A 302 18.35 -1.44 4.99
CA ARG A 302 19.75 -1.77 4.66
C ARG A 302 19.88 -2.97 3.72
N SER A 303 18.95 -3.92 3.81
CA SER A 303 18.92 -5.09 2.92
C SER A 303 18.40 -4.73 1.53
N LEU A 304 17.54 -3.70 1.43
CA LEU A 304 16.98 -3.20 0.18
C LEU A 304 17.98 -2.33 -0.61
N GLY A 305 18.72 -1.45 0.09
CA GLY A 305 19.62 -0.46 -0.49
C GLY A 305 21.07 -0.91 -0.70
N GLY A 306 21.91 0.04 -1.13
CA GLY A 306 23.35 -0.13 -1.27
C GLY A 306 24.08 -0.29 0.08
N PRO A 307 25.34 -0.77 0.07
CA PRO A 307 26.15 -0.94 1.28
C PRO A 307 26.47 0.39 1.98
N GLU A 308 26.30 1.52 1.29
CA GLU A 308 26.57 2.87 1.81
C GLU A 308 25.29 3.61 2.21
N LEU A 309 24.13 2.93 2.25
CA LEU A 309 22.84 3.58 2.55
C LEU A 309 22.84 4.25 3.93
N ASP A 310 22.59 5.55 3.95
CA ASP A 310 22.23 6.29 5.14
C ASP A 310 20.72 6.37 5.32
N ILE A 311 20.29 6.10 6.56
CA ILE A 311 18.91 6.30 6.98
C ILE A 311 18.88 7.54 7.87
N LEU A 312 18.22 8.59 7.40
CA LEU A 312 18.08 9.85 8.11
C LEU A 312 16.72 9.90 8.77
N THR A 313 16.66 10.28 10.04
CA THR A 313 15.40 10.62 10.72
C THR A 313 15.42 12.07 11.14
N SER A 314 14.25 12.71 11.07
CA SER A 314 14.06 14.09 11.51
C SER A 314 12.69 14.30 12.13
N TYR A 315 12.65 15.05 13.21
CA TYR A 315 11.41 15.53 13.80
C TYR A 315 11.12 16.95 13.32
N SER A 316 10.05 17.09 12.56
CA SER A 316 9.53 18.36 12.04
C SER A 316 8.01 18.27 11.91
N ALA A 317 7.35 19.41 11.76
CA ALA A 317 5.92 19.51 11.52
C ALA A 317 5.63 20.55 10.43
N THR A 318 4.39 20.66 9.97
CA THR A 318 4.02 21.73 9.04
C THR A 318 4.20 23.11 9.69
N GLU A 319 3.93 23.19 10.99
CA GLU A 319 4.02 24.38 11.84
C GLU A 319 5.45 24.78 12.24
N SER A 320 6.44 23.91 12.11
CA SER A 320 7.81 24.16 12.55
C SER A 320 8.87 23.69 11.56
N GLY A 321 10.05 24.30 11.59
CA GLY A 321 11.25 23.71 10.97
C GLY A 321 11.68 22.45 11.72
N THR A 322 12.77 21.84 11.27
CA THR A 322 13.30 20.65 11.91
C THR A 322 13.83 20.94 13.31
N GLY A 323 13.27 20.23 14.28
CA GLY A 323 13.69 20.26 15.68
C GLY A 323 14.90 19.37 15.92
N THR A 324 14.83 18.10 15.51
CA THR A 324 15.89 17.11 15.71
C THR A 324 16.27 16.38 14.42
N LYS A 325 17.50 15.88 14.35
CA LYS A 325 18.01 15.03 13.28
C LYS A 325 18.86 13.89 13.83
N LYS A 326 18.89 12.77 13.12
CA LYS A 326 19.84 11.68 13.34
C LYS A 326 20.15 10.99 12.02
N VAL A 327 21.43 10.65 11.84
CA VAL A 327 21.92 9.85 10.72
C VAL A 327 22.25 8.47 11.25
N ILE A 328 21.65 7.45 10.67
CA ILE A 328 21.95 6.04 10.91
C ILE A 328 22.74 5.57 9.69
N GLY A 329 24.06 5.68 9.80
CA GLY A 329 24.97 5.27 8.74
C GLY A 329 25.09 3.74 8.64
N PRO A 330 25.76 3.22 7.61
CA PRO A 330 25.89 1.77 7.39
C PRO A 330 26.57 1.05 8.56
N GLU A 331 27.56 1.69 9.18
CA GLU A 331 28.33 1.16 10.32
C GLU A 331 27.63 1.33 11.68
N THR A 332 26.49 2.04 11.76
CA THR A 332 25.77 2.18 13.04
C THR A 332 25.23 0.81 13.47
N PRO A 333 25.54 0.31 14.69
CA PRO A 333 25.02 -0.96 15.16
C PRO A 333 23.49 -0.97 15.20
N LEU A 334 22.88 -2.10 14.84
CA LEU A 334 21.43 -2.27 14.97
C LEU A 334 21.04 -2.33 16.45
N GLY A 335 20.10 -1.47 16.84
CA GLY A 335 19.50 -1.49 18.17
C GLY A 335 18.31 -2.44 18.27
N SER A 336 17.53 -2.25 19.33
CA SER A 336 16.24 -2.94 19.55
C SER A 336 15.15 -1.92 19.89
N GLY A 337 13.90 -2.22 19.56
CA GLY A 337 12.76 -1.35 19.82
C GLY A 337 12.71 -0.11 18.90
N GLN A 338 12.07 0.94 19.40
CA GLN A 338 11.84 2.18 18.66
C GLN A 338 13.14 2.97 18.46
N VAL A 339 13.30 3.57 17.29
CA VAL A 339 14.38 4.51 16.99
C VAL A 339 14.04 5.88 17.57
N GLY A 340 15.00 6.48 18.29
CA GLY A 340 14.85 7.84 18.79
C GLY A 340 14.73 8.87 17.66
N MET A 341 14.10 10.00 17.95
CA MET A 341 13.87 11.07 16.98
C MET A 341 15.13 11.89 16.67
N GLY A 342 16.27 11.52 17.27
CA GLY A 342 17.55 12.17 17.06
C GLY A 342 17.84 13.32 18.01
N PHE A 343 18.85 14.10 17.67
CA PHE A 343 19.41 15.15 18.51
C PHE A 343 18.94 16.53 18.04
N PRO A 344 18.75 17.51 18.94
CA PRO A 344 18.41 18.89 18.55
C PRO A 344 19.40 19.43 17.52
N VAL A 345 18.89 19.99 16.42
CA VAL A 345 19.76 20.51 15.33
C VAL A 345 20.57 21.75 15.72
N ALA A 346 20.21 22.38 16.84
CA ALA A 346 20.96 23.46 17.46
C ALA A 346 20.64 23.51 18.95
N ALA A 347 21.56 24.07 19.75
CA ALA A 347 21.33 24.27 21.18
C ALA A 347 20.05 25.09 21.42
N GLY A 348 19.16 24.57 22.26
CA GLY A 348 17.88 25.21 22.54
C GLY A 348 16.87 25.22 21.40
N ARG A 349 17.11 24.49 20.28
CA ARG A 349 16.10 24.31 19.22
C ARG A 349 14.88 23.56 19.75
N VAL A 350 15.09 22.57 20.61
CA VAL A 350 14.05 21.74 21.21
C VAL A 350 14.11 21.85 22.73
N ARG A 351 12.94 22.01 23.36
CA ARG A 351 12.75 22.00 24.81
C ARG A 351 11.55 21.15 25.21
N LEU A 352 11.48 20.75 26.47
CA LEU A 352 10.35 20.07 27.08
C LEU A 352 9.71 20.94 28.17
N THR A 353 8.38 21.08 28.21
CA THR A 353 7.68 21.61 29.39
C THR A 353 7.54 20.49 30.43
N ALA A 354 8.24 20.59 31.55
CA ALA A 354 8.09 19.65 32.65
C ALA A 354 8.09 20.39 33.98
N SER A 355 7.05 20.16 34.79
CA SER A 355 6.91 20.71 36.16
C SER A 355 7.07 22.23 36.26
N GLY A 356 6.55 22.99 35.28
CA GLY A 356 6.66 24.46 35.26
C GLY A 356 8.07 24.98 34.90
N SER A 357 8.91 24.14 34.31
CA SER A 357 10.24 24.50 33.80
C SER A 357 10.41 24.02 32.37
N LEU A 358 11.26 24.74 31.62
CA LEU A 358 11.68 24.32 30.29
C LEU A 358 12.99 23.54 30.40
N LEU A 359 12.95 22.25 30.10
CA LEU A 359 14.12 21.39 30.06
C LEU A 359 14.73 21.40 28.65
N ALA A 360 16.05 21.58 28.58
CA ALA A 360 16.83 21.37 27.37
C ALA A 360 17.52 20.00 27.45
N ALA A 361 18.05 19.51 26.32
CA ALA A 361 18.98 18.38 26.36
C ALA A 361 20.16 18.73 27.27
N SER A 362 20.33 18.01 28.38
CA SER A 362 21.46 18.20 29.28
C SER A 362 22.69 17.54 28.68
N THR A 363 23.78 18.30 28.53
CA THR A 363 25.10 17.75 28.17
C THR A 363 25.86 17.18 29.38
N SER A 364 25.34 17.36 30.59
CA SER A 364 25.92 16.79 31.81
C SER A 364 25.08 15.60 32.29
N ALA A 365 25.75 14.45 32.39
CA ALA A 365 25.25 13.19 32.92
C ALA A 365 25.02 13.27 34.44
N GLY A 366 24.17 14.20 34.89
CA GLY A 366 23.62 14.22 36.23
C GLY A 366 22.41 13.30 36.30
N ALA A 367 22.50 12.25 37.12
CA ALA A 367 21.51 11.19 37.32
C ALA A 367 20.16 11.69 37.90
N GLY A 368 19.42 12.47 37.13
CA GLY A 368 17.99 12.71 37.34
C GLY A 368 17.16 11.68 36.56
N ALA A 369 15.98 11.32 37.08
CA ALA A 369 15.05 10.47 36.35
C ALA A 369 14.67 11.11 35.00
N PRO A 370 14.53 10.32 33.91
CA PRO A 370 14.05 10.83 32.65
C PRO A 370 12.73 11.58 32.87
N THR A 371 12.71 12.85 32.48
CA THR A 371 11.55 13.71 32.70
C THR A 371 10.81 13.85 31.38
N THR A 372 9.64 13.20 31.29
CA THR A 372 8.74 13.36 30.15
C THR A 372 8.08 14.74 30.21
N GLY A 373 8.01 15.42 29.07
CA GLY A 373 7.34 16.72 28.94
C GLY A 373 6.85 16.98 27.51
N GLN A 374 6.04 18.03 27.31
CA GLN A 374 5.56 18.38 25.97
C GLN A 374 6.71 18.99 25.15
N ILE A 375 6.84 18.60 23.88
CA ILE A 375 7.88 19.07 22.98
C ILE A 375 7.55 20.48 22.46
N LEU A 376 8.53 21.37 22.57
CA LEU A 376 8.52 22.70 21.98
C LEU A 376 9.64 22.80 20.96
N VAL A 377 9.33 23.38 19.80
CA VAL A 377 10.30 23.66 18.74
C VAL A 377 10.41 25.16 18.56
N ARG A 378 11.64 25.67 18.70
CA ARG A 378 11.99 27.06 18.43
C ARG A 378 12.10 27.28 16.92
N GLU A 379 11.85 28.52 16.48
CA GLU A 379 12.01 29.04 15.11
C GLU A 379 13.12 28.36 14.28
N PRO A 380 13.00 28.22 12.94
CA PRO A 380 11.96 28.80 12.10
C PRO A 380 10.62 28.10 12.33
N ALA A 381 9.56 28.89 12.50
CA ALA A 381 8.21 28.44 12.77
C ALA A 381 7.24 29.16 11.83
N ALA A 382 6.08 28.53 11.60
CA ALA A 382 4.97 29.12 10.89
C ALA A 382 4.52 30.42 11.59
N LEU A 383 3.90 31.31 10.83
CA LEU A 383 3.36 32.55 11.36
C LEU A 383 2.10 32.31 12.20
N GLY A 384 1.40 31.20 11.97
CA GLY A 384 0.18 30.81 12.66
C GLY A 384 -0.81 30.12 11.72
N TYR A 385 -2.06 30.01 12.15
CA TYR A 385 -3.17 29.54 11.32
C TYR A 385 -3.89 30.74 10.69
N LEU A 386 -4.19 30.69 9.38
CA LEU A 386 -4.77 31.81 8.63
C LEU A 386 -6.05 32.35 9.28
N GLU A 387 -6.85 31.46 9.86
CA GLU A 387 -8.10 31.76 10.55
C GLU A 387 -7.87 32.68 11.77
N ASP A 388 -6.81 32.44 12.54
CA ASP A 388 -6.45 33.21 13.73
C ASP A 388 -5.80 34.56 13.36
N LEU A 389 -5.26 34.62 12.15
CA LEU A 389 -4.47 35.72 11.63
C LEU A 389 -5.32 36.80 10.92
N GLY A 390 -6.62 36.57 10.73
CA GLY A 390 -7.53 37.56 10.12
C GLY A 390 -7.55 37.59 8.58
N GLY A 391 -6.99 36.58 7.92
CA GLY A 391 -7.25 36.23 6.51
C GLY A 391 -6.46 36.98 5.42
N ASP A 392 -6.08 38.25 5.61
CA ASP A 392 -5.40 39.04 4.55
C ASP A 392 -3.86 38.97 4.65
N SER A 393 -3.23 38.25 3.72
CA SER A 393 -1.77 38.06 3.63
C SER A 393 -0.97 39.36 3.58
N ARG A 394 -1.55 40.46 3.11
CA ARG A 394 -0.90 41.79 3.03
C ARG A 394 -0.72 42.46 4.38
N THR A 395 -1.53 42.06 5.36
CA THR A 395 -1.47 42.59 6.73
C THR A 395 -0.69 41.68 7.68
N LEU A 396 -0.33 40.48 7.22
CA LEU A 396 0.46 39.50 7.97
C LEU A 396 1.94 39.88 7.96
N THR A 397 2.31 40.78 8.86
CA THR A 397 3.70 41.01 9.25
C THR A 397 4.07 40.16 10.47
N ARG A 398 5.36 39.98 10.75
CA ARG A 398 5.93 39.19 11.88
C ARG A 398 5.29 39.41 13.25
N THR A 399 4.48 40.45 13.40
CA THR A 399 3.77 40.91 14.60
C THR A 399 2.43 40.23 14.86
N THR A 400 2.03 39.21 14.10
CA THR A 400 0.71 38.59 14.28
C THR A 400 0.66 37.63 15.49
N ARG A 401 0.26 38.18 16.64
CA ARG A 401 -0.49 37.54 17.75
C ARG A 401 -0.06 36.13 18.22
N GLY A 402 1.23 35.89 18.43
CA GLY A 402 1.58 35.01 19.54
C GLY A 402 1.14 35.69 20.84
N LEU A 403 0.56 34.96 21.79
CA LEU A 403 0.38 35.52 23.13
C LEU A 403 1.79 35.78 23.68
N ALA A 404 2.06 37.03 24.09
CA ALA A 404 3.29 37.35 24.80
C ALA A 404 3.22 36.67 26.17
N MET A 405 3.68 35.42 26.23
CA MET A 405 3.60 34.58 27.41
C MET A 405 4.93 33.87 27.63
N ASP A 406 5.17 33.54 28.89
CA ASP A 406 6.31 32.72 29.28
C ASP A 406 6.06 31.30 28.74
N PRO A 407 6.93 30.74 27.87
CA PRO A 407 6.77 29.38 27.37
C PRO A 407 6.87 28.30 28.45
N SER A 408 7.26 28.65 29.69
CA SER A 408 7.22 27.76 30.86
C SER A 408 5.90 27.78 31.64
N ASP A 409 4.93 28.63 31.25
CA ASP A 409 3.63 28.75 31.94
C ASP A 409 2.89 27.40 31.96
N PRO A 410 2.56 26.85 33.15
CA PRO A 410 1.81 25.60 33.29
C PRO A 410 0.44 25.62 32.60
N ALA A 411 -0.19 26.79 32.42
CA ALA A 411 -1.46 26.92 31.72
C ALA A 411 -1.35 26.51 30.24
N LEU A 412 -0.19 26.76 29.61
CA LEU A 412 0.10 26.33 28.23
C LEU A 412 0.35 24.82 28.10
N ALA A 413 0.86 24.19 29.17
CA ALA A 413 1.12 22.76 29.22
C ALA A 413 -0.15 21.90 29.35
N SER A 414 -1.30 22.51 29.65
CA SER A 414 -2.58 21.83 29.88
C SER A 414 -3.31 21.37 28.60
N GLY A 415 -2.83 21.76 27.42
CA GLY A 415 -3.31 21.25 26.12
C GLY A 415 -4.71 21.72 25.67
N ASP A 416 -5.44 22.50 26.47
CA ASP A 416 -6.88 22.77 26.27
C ASP A 416 -7.19 23.89 25.24
N HIS A 417 -6.17 24.48 24.59
CA HIS A 417 -6.34 25.64 23.70
C HIS A 417 -5.64 25.47 22.35
N ALA A 418 -6.37 24.96 21.36
CA ALA A 418 -5.90 24.86 19.97
C ALA A 418 -5.43 26.19 19.34
N SER A 419 -5.89 27.33 19.88
CA SER A 419 -5.54 28.69 19.44
C SER A 419 -4.26 29.26 20.09
N GLN A 420 -3.50 28.47 20.87
CA GLN A 420 -2.29 28.92 21.59
C GLN A 420 -1.04 28.07 21.30
N ARG A 421 -0.98 27.35 20.18
CA ARG A 421 0.20 26.54 19.82
C ARG A 421 1.43 27.35 19.43
N PHE A 422 1.27 28.63 19.11
CA PHE A 422 2.36 29.53 18.78
C PHE A 422 2.50 30.58 19.88
N VAL A 423 3.68 30.63 20.50
CA VAL A 423 4.00 31.56 21.59
C VAL A 423 5.19 32.41 21.18
N ILE A 424 5.10 33.71 21.46
CA ILE A 424 6.23 34.63 21.34
C ILE A 424 6.70 34.92 22.76
N ALA A 425 7.89 34.42 23.10
CA ALA A 425 8.50 34.68 24.39
C ALA A 425 8.84 36.19 24.52
N PRO A 426 9.00 36.71 25.75
CA PRO A 426 9.31 38.14 25.97
C PRO A 426 10.59 38.64 25.27
N ASP A 427 11.52 37.73 24.97
CA ASP A 427 12.75 38.01 24.22
C ASP A 427 12.54 38.08 22.69
N GLY A 428 11.30 37.88 22.22
CA GLY A 428 10.93 37.86 20.82
C GLY A 428 11.10 36.49 20.14
N THR A 429 11.50 35.45 20.87
CA THR A 429 11.67 34.09 20.33
C THR A 429 10.31 33.44 20.06
N HIS A 430 10.15 32.82 18.89
CA HIS A 430 8.94 32.08 18.54
C HIS A 430 9.08 30.59 18.91
N TRP A 431 8.10 30.08 19.65
CA TRP A 431 7.98 28.69 20.04
C TRP A 431 6.69 28.09 19.49
N TRP A 432 6.79 26.86 19.00
CA TRP A 432 5.65 26.03 18.65
C TRP A 432 5.51 24.86 19.62
N PHE A 433 4.31 24.69 20.17
CA PHE A 433 3.93 23.56 21.04
C PHE A 433 3.37 22.43 20.18
N SER A 434 4.08 21.30 20.11
CA SER A 434 3.71 20.23 19.18
C SER A 434 2.52 19.40 19.64
N GLY A 435 2.29 19.35 20.94
CA GLY A 435 1.36 18.39 21.54
C GLY A 435 1.94 16.98 21.67
N ASP A 436 3.14 16.71 21.14
CA ASP A 436 3.88 15.47 21.38
C ASP A 436 4.56 15.52 22.74
N LEU A 437 4.57 14.39 23.44
CA LEU A 437 5.35 14.16 24.64
C LEU A 437 6.70 13.58 24.25
N GLY A 438 7.75 14.13 24.83
CA GLY A 438 9.13 13.73 24.59
C GLY A 438 9.91 13.53 25.88
N GLU A 439 11.01 12.82 25.75
CA GLU A 439 11.96 12.57 26.83
C GLU A 439 13.37 12.53 26.23
N PHE A 440 14.29 13.28 26.83
CA PHE A 440 15.70 13.17 26.46
C PHE A 440 16.34 12.00 27.20
N ASP A 441 17.10 11.18 26.50
CA ASP A 441 17.95 10.18 27.13
C ASP A 441 19.26 10.80 27.65
N ALA A 442 20.11 9.96 28.27
CA ALA A 442 21.39 10.40 28.83
C ALA A 442 22.39 10.89 27.77
N ALA A 443 22.21 10.54 26.49
CA ALA A 443 23.01 11.03 25.39
C ALA A 443 22.45 12.34 24.79
N GLY A 444 21.29 12.79 25.25
CA GLY A 444 20.60 13.97 24.71
C GLY A 444 19.78 13.67 23.44
N GLU A 445 19.55 12.40 23.11
CA GLU A 445 18.65 12.01 22.03
C GLU A 445 17.19 12.14 22.50
N LEU A 446 16.32 12.68 21.65
CA LEU A 446 14.90 12.85 21.95
C LEU A 446 14.11 11.58 21.60
N HIS A 447 13.37 11.05 22.55
CA HIS A 447 12.48 9.90 22.37
C HIS A 447 11.01 10.33 22.47
N HIS A 448 10.17 9.78 21.60
CA HIS A 448 8.73 10.04 21.59
C HIS A 448 8.03 9.23 22.69
N ARG A 449 7.13 9.87 23.43
CA ARG A 449 6.38 9.27 24.57
C ARG A 449 4.86 9.38 24.44
N GLY A 450 4.35 9.76 23.27
CA GLY A 450 2.91 9.89 23.01
C GLY A 450 2.51 11.34 22.75
N ARG A 451 1.24 11.67 22.96
CA ARG A 451 0.68 13.01 22.76
C ARG A 451 -0.18 13.42 23.93
N VAL A 452 -0.26 14.73 24.18
CA VAL A 452 -1.18 15.32 25.18
C VAL A 452 -2.60 15.50 24.62
N ASP A 453 -2.76 15.44 23.31
CA ASP A 453 -4.01 15.63 22.59
C ASP A 453 -4.45 14.36 21.85
N ASP A 454 -5.65 14.40 21.25
CA ASP A 454 -6.27 13.27 20.56
C ASP A 454 -5.79 13.08 19.10
N LEU A 455 -4.81 13.88 18.62
CA LEU A 455 -4.28 13.74 17.27
C LEU A 455 -3.56 12.40 17.10
N VAL A 456 -3.69 11.81 15.92
CA VAL A 456 -3.11 10.50 15.59
C VAL A 456 -2.45 10.55 14.22
N LYS A 457 -1.46 9.69 14.00
CA LYS A 457 -0.78 9.57 12.70
C LYS A 457 -1.29 8.32 11.99
N ILE A 458 -1.85 8.50 10.80
CA ILE A 458 -2.35 7.42 9.94
C ILE A 458 -1.59 7.51 8.61
N ASN A 459 -0.73 6.54 8.31
CA ASN A 459 0.04 6.44 7.07
C ASN A 459 0.83 7.73 6.72
N GLY A 460 1.49 8.32 7.72
CA GLY A 460 2.32 9.52 7.62
C GLY A 460 1.53 10.82 7.71
N VAL A 461 0.20 10.75 7.74
CA VAL A 461 -0.68 11.92 7.79
C VAL A 461 -1.10 12.17 9.24
N LEU A 462 -0.90 13.40 9.71
CA LEU A 462 -1.45 13.83 11.00
C LEU A 462 -2.96 14.06 10.84
N VAL A 463 -3.73 13.24 11.54
CA VAL A 463 -5.19 13.21 11.47
C VAL A 463 -5.77 13.57 12.82
N GLU A 464 -6.73 14.46 12.78
CA GLU A 464 -7.52 14.86 13.94
C GLU A 464 -8.86 14.10 13.94
N PRO A 465 -9.08 13.14 14.86
CA PRO A 465 -10.29 12.33 14.88
C PRO A 465 -11.59 13.15 14.94
N ALA A 466 -11.53 14.33 15.57
CA ALA A 466 -12.63 15.30 15.61
C ALA A 466 -13.14 15.72 14.21
N SER A 467 -12.30 15.67 13.16
CA SER A 467 -12.72 15.90 11.77
C SER A 467 -13.74 14.87 11.31
N ALA A 468 -13.50 13.60 11.61
CA ALA A 468 -14.43 12.53 11.33
C ALA A 468 -15.67 12.61 12.22
N GLU A 469 -15.50 12.86 13.53
CA GLU A 469 -16.63 13.03 14.46
C GLU A 469 -17.60 14.13 13.99
N ARG A 470 -17.10 15.27 13.52
CA ARG A 470 -17.92 16.37 13.00
C ARG A 470 -18.74 15.96 11.78
N VAL A 471 -18.17 15.19 10.86
CA VAL A 471 -18.88 14.71 9.68
C VAL A 471 -19.94 13.68 10.08
N LEU A 472 -19.57 12.72 10.94
CA LEU A 472 -20.46 11.69 11.45
C LEU A 472 -21.69 12.28 12.17
N ARG A 473 -21.49 13.29 13.03
CA ARG A 473 -22.60 13.98 13.74
C ARG A 473 -23.55 14.76 12.83
N ARG A 474 -23.16 15.04 11.58
CA ARG A 474 -24.02 15.70 10.59
C ARG A 474 -24.86 14.71 9.78
N VAL A 475 -24.58 13.42 9.87
CA VAL A 475 -25.38 12.39 9.22
C VAL A 475 -26.72 12.28 9.94
N PRO A 476 -27.86 12.46 9.25
CA PRO A 476 -29.18 12.31 9.87
C PRO A 476 -29.32 10.96 10.57
N GLY A 477 -29.67 10.99 11.86
CA GLY A 477 -29.87 9.81 12.69
C GLY A 477 -28.67 9.38 13.55
N VAL A 478 -27.47 9.93 13.33
CA VAL A 478 -26.36 9.80 14.28
C VAL A 478 -26.58 10.76 15.44
N VAL A 479 -26.71 10.24 16.67
CA VAL A 479 -26.92 11.02 17.90
C VAL A 479 -25.58 11.50 18.44
N ASN A 480 -24.65 10.57 18.64
CA ASN A 480 -23.29 10.85 19.08
C ASN A 480 -22.28 10.06 18.22
N ALA A 481 -21.09 10.63 18.07
CA ALA A 481 -19.98 9.98 17.41
C ALA A 481 -18.67 10.31 18.14
N ALA A 482 -17.85 9.28 18.35
CA ALA A 482 -16.48 9.39 18.82
C ALA A 482 -15.56 8.62 17.89
N VAL A 483 -14.38 9.13 17.59
CA VAL A 483 -13.41 8.46 16.73
C VAL A 483 -12.09 8.30 17.47
N VAL A 484 -11.56 7.08 17.48
CA VAL A 484 -10.26 6.74 18.09
C VAL A 484 -9.44 5.90 17.13
N ALA A 485 -8.11 6.00 17.22
CA ALA A 485 -7.23 5.09 16.48
C ALA A 485 -7.09 3.77 17.24
N HIS A 486 -7.14 2.67 16.49
CA HIS A 486 -6.86 1.31 16.96
C HIS A 486 -5.78 0.68 16.10
N GLU A 487 -4.88 -0.06 16.72
CA GLU A 487 -3.88 -0.87 16.02
C GLU A 487 -4.38 -2.31 15.91
N LEU A 488 -5.17 -2.58 14.88
CA LEU A 488 -5.73 -3.92 14.64
C LEU A 488 -4.68 -4.90 14.09
N VAL A 489 -3.65 -4.37 13.44
CA VAL A 489 -2.49 -5.09 12.90
C VAL A 489 -1.23 -4.35 13.37
N PRO A 490 -0.15 -5.06 13.78
CA PRO A 490 1.07 -4.42 14.26
C PRO A 490 1.59 -3.36 13.28
N ASN A 491 1.94 -2.19 13.83
CA ASN A 491 2.40 -0.99 13.12
C ASN A 491 1.41 -0.42 12.09
N ARG A 492 0.11 -0.78 12.15
CA ARG A 492 -0.93 -0.27 11.24
C ARG A 492 -2.16 0.20 12.02
N ALA A 493 -2.15 1.47 12.41
CA ALA A 493 -3.30 2.10 13.04
C ALA A 493 -4.42 2.39 12.01
N VAL A 494 -5.67 2.14 12.40
CA VAL A 494 -6.88 2.53 11.67
C VAL A 494 -7.79 3.35 12.57
N LEU A 495 -8.57 4.25 11.96
CA LEU A 495 -9.60 4.99 12.69
C LEU A 495 -10.86 4.15 12.86
N VAL A 496 -11.35 4.05 14.09
CA VAL A 496 -12.61 3.39 14.48
C VAL A 496 -13.61 4.45 14.94
N GLY A 497 -14.77 4.49 14.28
CA GLY A 497 -15.87 5.39 14.61
C GLY A 497 -16.92 4.69 15.46
N HIS A 498 -17.08 5.14 16.69
CA HIS A 498 -18.08 4.65 17.64
C HIS A 498 -19.32 5.54 17.56
N LEU A 499 -20.45 4.94 17.20
CA LEU A 499 -21.68 5.65 16.86
C LEU A 499 -22.82 5.24 17.78
N GLU A 500 -23.55 6.24 18.27
CA GLU A 500 -24.86 6.09 18.89
C GLU A 500 -25.91 6.57 17.88
N LEU A 501 -26.92 5.75 17.60
CA LEU A 501 -27.89 5.99 16.53
C LEU A 501 -29.30 6.17 17.11
N ALA A 502 -30.06 7.12 16.55
CA ALA A 502 -31.45 7.37 16.96
C ALA A 502 -32.43 6.34 16.38
N HIS A 503 -32.08 5.75 15.24
CA HIS A 503 -32.84 4.75 14.49
C HIS A 503 -31.88 3.99 13.58
N ASP A 504 -32.36 2.91 12.95
CA ASP A 504 -31.56 2.18 11.97
C ASP A 504 -31.26 3.05 10.75
N ILE A 505 -29.98 3.15 10.42
CA ILE A 505 -29.43 3.87 9.27
C ILE A 505 -28.50 2.90 8.55
N ASP A 506 -28.42 3.01 7.23
CA ASP A 506 -27.50 2.23 6.44
C ASP A 506 -26.05 2.74 6.65
N ILE A 507 -25.12 1.80 6.86
CA ILE A 507 -23.69 2.12 6.98
C ILE A 507 -23.15 2.76 5.70
N VAL A 508 -23.74 2.45 4.55
CA VAL A 508 -23.38 3.01 3.25
C VAL A 508 -23.58 4.53 3.24
N ASP A 509 -24.69 5.03 3.80
CA ASP A 509 -24.97 6.47 3.85
C ASP A 509 -23.97 7.21 4.74
N ILE A 510 -23.58 6.59 5.86
CA ILE A 510 -22.57 7.16 6.77
C ILE A 510 -21.21 7.23 6.08
N ARG A 511 -20.80 6.16 5.40
CA ARG A 511 -19.52 6.12 4.65
C ARG A 511 -19.51 7.14 3.51
N ALA A 512 -20.61 7.28 2.76
CA ALA A 512 -20.73 8.24 1.68
C ALA A 512 -20.51 9.69 2.18
N ALA A 513 -21.12 10.05 3.30
CA ALA A 513 -20.95 11.38 3.90
C ALA A 513 -19.50 11.67 4.31
N MET A 514 -18.77 10.65 4.78
CA MET A 514 -17.35 10.76 5.13
C MET A 514 -16.47 10.99 3.90
N VAL A 515 -16.62 10.18 2.85
CA VAL A 515 -15.85 10.29 1.61
C VAL A 515 -16.05 11.65 0.93
N GLU A 516 -17.26 12.20 1.00
CA GLU A 516 -17.58 13.49 0.38
C GLU A 516 -16.81 14.68 1.03
N GLN A 517 -16.47 14.58 2.32
CA GLN A 517 -15.97 15.70 3.11
C GLN A 517 -14.55 15.50 3.68
N LEU A 518 -14.10 14.25 3.80
CA LEU A 518 -12.84 13.90 4.46
C LEU A 518 -11.81 13.41 3.45
N PRO A 519 -10.51 13.72 3.68
CA PRO A 519 -9.44 13.04 2.97
C PRO A 519 -9.36 11.57 3.40
N PRO A 520 -8.80 10.66 2.56
CA PRO A 520 -8.80 9.22 2.83
C PRO A 520 -8.26 8.82 4.21
N ALA A 521 -7.15 9.43 4.66
CA ALA A 521 -6.54 9.14 5.95
C ALA A 521 -7.43 9.51 7.17
N ALA A 522 -8.41 10.41 6.99
CA ALA A 522 -9.34 10.82 8.03
C ALA A 522 -10.65 10.04 8.04
N ILE A 523 -10.81 9.04 7.16
CA ILE A 523 -11.98 8.17 7.15
C ILE A 523 -11.83 7.12 8.25
N ALA A 524 -12.77 7.09 9.20
CA ALA A 524 -12.96 5.97 10.10
C ALA A 524 -13.41 4.72 9.32
N ARG A 525 -12.45 3.84 9.02
CA ARG A 525 -12.63 2.64 8.19
C ARG A 525 -13.53 1.61 8.84
N VAL A 526 -13.46 1.51 10.17
CA VAL A 526 -14.29 0.63 11.00
C VAL A 526 -15.32 1.48 11.71
N LEU A 527 -16.58 1.10 11.65
CA LEU A 527 -17.67 1.73 12.40
C LEU A 527 -18.21 0.73 13.42
N MET A 528 -18.56 1.18 14.61
CA MET A 528 -19.15 0.37 15.68
C MET A 528 -20.44 1.02 16.17
N ARG A 529 -21.49 0.22 16.36
CA ARG A 529 -22.74 0.67 16.97
C ARG A 529 -22.68 0.51 18.49
N HIS A 530 -23.15 1.52 19.21
CA HIS A 530 -23.28 1.53 20.66
C HIS A 530 -24.71 1.90 21.03
N GLU A 531 -25.26 1.24 22.05
CA GLU A 531 -26.51 1.70 22.66
C GLU A 531 -26.30 3.05 23.35
N ASN A 532 -25.18 3.21 24.05
CA ASN A 532 -24.72 4.46 24.65
C ASN A 532 -23.19 4.50 24.61
N LEU A 533 -22.60 5.63 24.24
CA LEU A 533 -21.14 5.79 24.33
C LEU A 533 -20.70 5.88 25.80
N PRO A 534 -19.57 5.26 26.19
CA PRO A 534 -19.04 5.37 27.54
C PRO A 534 -18.69 6.81 27.85
N VAL A 535 -19.03 7.26 29.05
CA VAL A 535 -18.72 8.60 29.54
C VAL A 535 -17.98 8.52 30.87
N THR A 536 -17.02 9.43 31.05
CA THR A 536 -16.33 9.67 32.31
C THR A 536 -17.30 10.13 33.40
N ALA A 537 -16.87 10.11 34.66
CA ALA A 537 -17.65 10.64 35.78
C ALA A 537 -18.07 12.13 35.63
N ARG A 538 -17.44 12.87 34.71
CA ARG A 538 -17.77 14.26 34.35
C ARG A 538 -18.73 14.38 33.16
N GLY A 539 -19.25 13.27 32.64
CA GLY A 539 -20.19 13.24 31.52
C GLY A 539 -19.56 13.48 30.14
N LYS A 540 -18.23 13.57 30.04
CA LYS A 540 -17.51 13.60 28.74
C LYS A 540 -17.31 12.18 28.23
N ILE A 541 -17.33 11.97 26.91
CA ILE A 541 -17.01 10.68 26.29
C ILE A 541 -15.66 10.16 26.80
N ASP A 542 -15.63 8.91 27.27
CA ASP A 542 -14.44 8.25 27.77
C ASP A 542 -13.67 7.58 26.62
N ARG A 543 -12.76 8.34 26.01
CA ARG A 543 -11.94 7.85 24.90
C ARG A 543 -10.94 6.77 25.31
N ALA A 544 -10.52 6.74 26.57
CA ALA A 544 -9.64 5.68 27.07
C ALA A 544 -10.39 4.34 27.07
N ALA A 545 -11.61 4.33 27.60
CA ALA A 545 -12.47 3.15 27.55
C ALA A 545 -12.75 2.69 26.10
N LEU A 546 -12.93 3.61 25.16
CA LEU A 546 -13.13 3.28 23.74
C LEU A 546 -11.89 2.66 23.08
N ARG A 547 -10.67 3.09 23.47
CA ARG A 547 -9.41 2.50 22.97
C ARG A 547 -9.17 1.10 23.53
N ASP A 548 -9.64 0.83 24.75
CA ASP A 548 -9.51 -0.49 25.38
C ASP A 548 -10.63 -1.47 24.99
N THR A 549 -11.64 -0.99 24.26
CA THR A 549 -12.79 -1.81 23.83
C THR A 549 -12.39 -2.77 22.72
N THR A 550 -12.79 -4.04 22.84
CA THR A 550 -12.68 -5.02 21.75
C THR A 550 -13.47 -4.55 20.54
N VAL A 551 -12.76 -4.35 19.43
CA VAL A 551 -13.37 -3.85 18.18
C VAL A 551 -14.29 -4.91 17.60
N THR A 552 -15.59 -4.61 17.56
CA THR A 552 -16.64 -5.43 16.94
C THR A 552 -17.27 -4.63 15.80
N PRO A 553 -16.77 -4.78 14.56
CA PRO A 553 -17.19 -3.96 13.43
C PRO A 553 -18.68 -4.12 13.15
N TRP A 554 -19.35 -3.00 12.85
CA TRP A 554 -20.64 -3.00 12.19
C TRP A 554 -20.41 -3.34 10.72
N VAL A 555 -20.77 -4.56 10.34
CA VAL A 555 -20.64 -5.09 8.97
C VAL A 555 -21.97 -4.88 8.25
N ALA A 556 -21.91 -4.44 6.99
CA ALA A 556 -23.10 -4.35 6.15
C ALA A 556 -23.50 -5.75 5.65
N ASP A 557 -24.73 -5.92 5.18
CA ASP A 557 -25.05 -7.08 4.36
C ASP A 557 -24.38 -6.90 3.00
N HIS A 558 -23.35 -7.70 2.72
CA HIS A 558 -22.62 -7.65 1.47
C HIS A 558 -23.00 -8.81 0.56
N ARG A 559 -23.02 -8.58 -0.76
CA ARG A 559 -23.10 -9.69 -1.71
C ARG A 559 -21.89 -10.60 -1.52
N GLY A 560 -22.11 -11.91 -1.42
CA GLY A 560 -21.04 -12.90 -1.40
C GLY A 560 -20.30 -12.99 -2.75
N PRO A 561 -19.06 -13.49 -2.75
CA PRO A 561 -18.30 -13.69 -3.98
C PRO A 561 -19.00 -14.69 -4.90
N ALA A 562 -19.02 -14.39 -6.20
CA ALA A 562 -19.61 -15.26 -7.22
C ALA A 562 -18.66 -16.40 -7.63
N ASP A 563 -17.36 -16.25 -7.37
CA ASP A 563 -16.32 -17.23 -7.65
C ASP A 563 -15.18 -17.15 -6.63
N ASP A 564 -14.30 -18.17 -6.61
CA ASP A 564 -13.17 -18.22 -5.66
C ASP A 564 -12.29 -16.98 -5.78
N ARG A 565 -12.05 -16.48 -7.00
CA ARG A 565 -11.20 -15.30 -7.24
C ARG A 565 -11.77 -14.04 -6.60
N GLN A 566 -13.07 -13.76 -6.74
CA GLN A 566 -13.71 -12.67 -6.03
C GLN A 566 -13.55 -12.85 -4.51
N GLY A 567 -13.69 -14.08 -4.01
CA GLY A 567 -13.49 -14.39 -2.59
C GLY A 567 -12.07 -14.08 -2.12
N PHE A 568 -11.06 -14.49 -2.89
CA PHE A 568 -9.65 -14.25 -2.57
C PHE A 568 -9.26 -12.78 -2.65
N LEU A 569 -9.68 -12.07 -3.70
CA LEU A 569 -9.43 -10.63 -3.84
C LEU A 569 -10.10 -9.86 -2.70
N ALA A 570 -11.34 -10.21 -2.34
CA ALA A 570 -12.03 -9.61 -1.21
C ALA A 570 -11.32 -9.88 0.12
N ALA A 571 -10.85 -11.11 0.36
CA ALA A 571 -10.13 -11.47 1.58
C ALA A 571 -8.82 -10.70 1.74
N HIS A 572 -8.00 -10.62 0.69
CA HIS A 572 -6.73 -9.87 0.75
C HIS A 572 -6.97 -8.37 0.88
N MET A 573 -7.99 -7.84 0.21
CA MET A 573 -8.37 -6.44 0.38
C MET A 573 -8.81 -6.15 1.82
N ALA A 574 -9.58 -7.05 2.45
CA ALA A 574 -9.97 -6.92 3.84
C ALA A 574 -8.74 -6.87 4.76
N GLU A 575 -7.77 -7.75 4.55
CA GLU A 575 -6.50 -7.76 5.29
C GLU A 575 -5.72 -6.44 5.13
N ILE A 576 -5.57 -5.96 3.88
CA ILE A 576 -4.87 -4.71 3.58
C ILE A 576 -5.55 -3.50 4.24
N LEU A 577 -6.89 -3.45 4.20
CA LEU A 577 -7.64 -2.35 4.79
C LEU A 577 -7.77 -2.46 6.32
N GLY A 578 -7.40 -3.61 6.91
CA GLY A 578 -7.61 -3.90 8.33
C GLY A 578 -9.08 -4.07 8.68
N LEU A 579 -9.87 -4.63 7.76
CA LEU A 579 -11.30 -4.86 7.89
C LEU A 579 -11.60 -6.36 8.10
N PRO A 580 -12.69 -6.71 8.81
CA PRO A 580 -13.07 -8.12 9.01
C PRO A 580 -13.50 -8.81 7.70
N ALA A 581 -14.10 -8.06 6.79
CA ALA A 581 -14.59 -8.50 5.50
C ALA A 581 -14.74 -7.31 4.57
N VAL A 582 -14.66 -7.59 3.26
CA VAL A 582 -14.94 -6.64 2.18
C VAL A 582 -15.94 -7.31 1.25
N GLY A 583 -17.08 -6.67 1.04
CA GLY A 583 -18.07 -7.08 0.05
C GLY A 583 -17.54 -6.90 -1.36
N VAL A 584 -17.96 -7.78 -2.28
CA VAL A 584 -17.43 -7.73 -3.64
C VAL A 584 -17.89 -6.53 -4.45
N ASP A 585 -19.00 -5.91 -4.06
CA ASP A 585 -19.52 -4.68 -4.68
C ASP A 585 -19.31 -3.44 -3.78
N ASP A 586 -18.56 -3.60 -2.67
CA ASP A 586 -18.26 -2.48 -1.80
C ASP A 586 -17.34 -1.49 -2.51
N ASP A 587 -17.63 -0.20 -2.31
CA ASP A 587 -16.76 0.86 -2.77
C ASP A 587 -15.50 0.90 -1.91
N LEU A 588 -14.40 0.44 -2.48
CA LEU A 588 -13.11 0.30 -1.80
C LEU A 588 -12.59 1.63 -1.26
N PHE A 589 -12.85 2.75 -1.95
CA PHE A 589 -12.45 4.09 -1.49
C PHE A 589 -13.32 4.55 -0.32
N ALA A 590 -14.59 4.17 -0.29
CA ALA A 590 -15.46 4.37 0.87
C ALA A 590 -15.10 3.48 2.07
N LEU A 591 -14.43 2.35 1.81
CA LEU A 591 -13.78 1.54 2.83
C LEU A 591 -12.43 2.10 3.29
N GLY A 592 -11.97 3.19 2.66
CA GLY A 592 -10.75 3.91 3.01
C GLY A 592 -9.51 3.46 2.26
N LEU A 593 -9.65 2.79 1.11
CA LEU A 593 -8.53 2.51 0.20
C LEU A 593 -7.80 3.82 -0.13
N ASP A 594 -6.52 3.87 0.24
CA ASP A 594 -5.61 4.96 -0.07
C ASP A 594 -4.53 4.49 -1.06
N SER A 595 -3.62 5.39 -1.43
CA SER A 595 -2.55 5.05 -2.37
C SER A 595 -1.67 3.91 -1.87
N LEU A 596 -1.41 3.80 -0.57
CA LEU A 596 -0.54 2.77 -0.01
C LEU A 596 -1.20 1.39 -0.05
N ALA A 597 -2.45 1.31 0.41
CA ALA A 597 -3.27 0.11 0.34
C ALA A 597 -3.50 -0.34 -1.11
N ALA A 598 -3.64 0.60 -2.05
CA ALA A 598 -3.71 0.30 -3.48
C ALA A 598 -2.41 -0.34 -4.00
N VAL A 599 -1.23 0.16 -3.61
CA VAL A 599 0.07 -0.42 -3.98
C VAL A 599 0.14 -1.89 -3.52
N GLU A 600 -0.19 -2.14 -2.26
CA GLU A 600 -0.18 -3.47 -1.66
C GLU A 600 -1.16 -4.42 -2.39
N PHE A 601 -2.37 -3.95 -2.68
CA PHE A 601 -3.38 -4.77 -3.33
C PHE A 601 -3.01 -5.12 -4.77
N LEU A 602 -2.43 -4.19 -5.51
CA LEU A 602 -1.97 -4.46 -6.88
C LEU A 602 -0.78 -5.43 -6.91
N GLN A 603 0.05 -5.41 -5.87
CA GLN A 603 1.06 -6.45 -5.69
C GLN A 603 0.40 -7.81 -5.48
N VAL A 604 -0.59 -7.92 -4.60
CA VAL A 604 -1.36 -9.16 -4.41
C VAL A 604 -1.94 -9.65 -5.74
N VAL A 605 -2.59 -8.80 -6.52
CA VAL A 605 -3.13 -9.18 -7.85
C VAL A 605 -2.03 -9.74 -8.76
N THR A 606 -0.84 -9.15 -8.72
CA THR A 606 0.32 -9.58 -9.51
C THR A 606 0.90 -10.90 -9.02
N ASP A 607 1.10 -11.07 -7.71
CA ASP A 607 1.63 -12.28 -7.07
C ASP A 607 0.70 -13.47 -7.26
N LEU A 608 -0.61 -13.21 -7.26
CA LEU A 608 -1.64 -14.21 -7.57
C LEU A 608 -1.69 -14.56 -9.07
N GLY A 609 -0.88 -13.91 -9.91
CA GLY A 609 -0.82 -14.15 -11.35
C GLY A 609 -2.12 -13.84 -12.08
N LEU A 610 -2.96 -12.95 -11.53
CA LEU A 610 -4.30 -12.64 -12.05
C LEU A 610 -4.29 -11.66 -13.22
N GLY A 611 -3.15 -11.03 -13.49
CA GLY A 611 -2.99 -10.05 -14.54
C GLY A 611 -2.24 -8.83 -14.04
N ARG A 612 -2.37 -7.71 -14.75
CA ARG A 612 -1.81 -6.42 -14.34
C ARG A 612 -2.92 -5.38 -14.35
N LEU A 613 -2.95 -4.58 -13.28
CA LEU A 613 -3.77 -3.38 -13.15
C LEU A 613 -2.85 -2.25 -12.70
N ASP A 614 -3.06 -1.06 -13.23
CA ASP A 614 -2.42 0.15 -12.71
C ASP A 614 -3.33 0.85 -11.67
N PRO A 615 -2.79 1.73 -10.81
CA PRO A 615 -3.56 2.42 -9.78
C PRO A 615 -4.68 3.30 -10.32
N SER A 616 -4.51 3.89 -11.51
CA SER A 616 -5.55 4.70 -12.15
C SER A 616 -6.75 3.83 -12.54
N ARG A 617 -6.49 2.62 -13.06
CA ARG A 617 -7.52 1.65 -13.40
C ARG A 617 -8.20 1.09 -12.15
N LEU A 618 -7.44 0.79 -11.10
CA LEU A 618 -8.00 0.41 -9.80
C LEU A 618 -8.95 1.48 -9.26
N ALA A 619 -8.54 2.76 -9.35
CA ALA A 619 -9.34 3.90 -8.94
C ALA A 619 -10.65 4.04 -9.72
N ALA A 620 -10.64 3.69 -11.00
CA ALA A 620 -11.83 3.71 -11.83
C ALA A 620 -12.81 2.54 -11.53
N LEU A 621 -12.30 1.35 -11.19
CA LEU A 621 -13.13 0.15 -11.02
C LEU A 621 -13.84 0.10 -9.66
N ARG A 622 -13.24 0.68 -8.62
CA ARG A 622 -13.79 0.91 -7.25
C ARG A 622 -14.26 -0.32 -6.46
N THR A 623 -14.52 -1.48 -7.07
CA THR A 623 -15.13 -2.66 -6.43
C THR A 623 -14.39 -3.95 -6.83
N ILE A 624 -14.39 -4.97 -5.97
CA ILE A 624 -13.76 -6.27 -6.26
C ILE A 624 -14.40 -6.95 -7.47
N SER A 625 -15.72 -6.82 -7.66
CA SER A 625 -16.43 -7.41 -8.79
C SER A 625 -16.02 -6.79 -10.12
N ALA A 626 -15.87 -5.47 -10.19
CA ALA A 626 -15.38 -4.76 -11.36
C ALA A 626 -13.89 -5.08 -11.63
N ILE A 627 -13.07 -5.16 -10.59
CA ILE A 627 -11.65 -5.59 -10.67
C ILE A 627 -11.54 -7.01 -11.23
N ALA A 628 -12.32 -7.95 -10.68
CA ALA A 628 -12.31 -9.33 -11.15
C ALA A 628 -12.76 -9.45 -12.61
N LEU A 629 -13.76 -8.66 -13.02
CA LEU A 629 -14.24 -8.60 -14.40
C LEU A 629 -13.21 -8.02 -15.38
N GLU A 630 -12.50 -6.97 -14.98
CA GLU A 630 -11.42 -6.38 -15.79
C GLU A 630 -10.28 -7.37 -15.99
N LEU A 631 -9.89 -8.06 -14.91
CA LEU A 631 -8.87 -9.11 -14.95
C LEU A 631 -9.30 -10.32 -15.79
N ASP A 632 -10.59 -10.53 -16.02
CA ASP A 632 -11.09 -11.51 -17.00
C ASP A 632 -10.91 -11.05 -18.46
N GLY A 633 -11.03 -9.74 -18.73
CA GLY A 633 -10.92 -9.17 -20.07
C GLY A 633 -9.49 -8.89 -20.53
N ALA A 634 -8.59 -8.54 -19.60
CA ALA A 634 -7.22 -8.19 -19.89
C ALA A 634 -6.35 -9.46 -20.09
N SER A 635 -6.16 -9.84 -21.36
CA SER A 635 -5.13 -10.79 -21.87
C SER A 635 -5.37 -12.30 -21.74
N VAL A 636 -6.47 -12.77 -22.33
CA VAL A 636 -6.68 -14.20 -22.66
C VAL A 636 -5.66 -14.73 -23.71
N GLU A 637 -4.94 -13.88 -24.44
CA GLU A 637 -4.06 -14.35 -25.54
C GLU A 637 -2.60 -14.68 -25.15
N ARG A 638 -2.15 -14.48 -23.89
CA ARG A 638 -0.76 -14.76 -23.48
C ARG A 638 -0.56 -15.44 -22.12
N ARG A 639 -1.60 -15.97 -21.50
CA ARG A 639 -1.44 -16.64 -20.20
C ARG A 639 -0.84 -18.02 -20.41
N SER A 640 0.29 -18.29 -19.74
CA SER A 640 0.84 -19.64 -19.61
C SER A 640 -0.21 -20.54 -18.94
N ASP A 641 -0.26 -21.82 -19.31
CA ASP A 641 -1.07 -22.80 -18.58
C ASP A 641 -0.48 -23.10 -17.19
N VAL A 642 0.65 -22.47 -16.84
CA VAL A 642 1.33 -22.64 -15.56
C VAL A 642 1.32 -21.34 -14.77
N VAL A 643 0.78 -21.40 -13.57
CA VAL A 643 0.66 -20.28 -12.62
C VAL A 643 1.54 -20.59 -11.41
N THR A 644 2.61 -19.82 -11.24
CA THR A 644 3.44 -19.91 -10.02
C THR A 644 2.73 -19.18 -8.88
N LEU A 645 2.43 -19.87 -7.78
CA LEU A 645 1.79 -19.26 -6.60
C LEU A 645 2.81 -18.77 -5.57
N ASN A 646 3.96 -19.44 -5.48
CA ASN A 646 5.11 -19.00 -4.72
C ASN A 646 6.38 -19.39 -5.50
N ALA A 647 7.21 -18.40 -5.83
CA ALA A 647 8.49 -18.61 -6.51
C ALA A 647 9.68 -18.58 -5.54
N ALA A 648 9.47 -18.07 -4.31
CA ALA A 648 10.50 -17.90 -3.32
C ALA A 648 10.64 -19.14 -2.43
N GLY A 649 11.81 -19.28 -1.80
CA GLY A 649 12.12 -20.37 -0.89
C GLY A 649 13.25 -21.28 -1.38
N THR A 650 13.78 -22.08 -0.46
CA THR A 650 14.87 -23.03 -0.71
C THR A 650 14.38 -24.48 -0.80
N ALA A 651 13.15 -24.75 -0.37
CA ALA A 651 12.56 -26.07 -0.50
C ALA A 651 12.34 -26.47 -1.97
N PRO A 652 12.36 -27.77 -2.30
CA PRO A 652 12.03 -28.23 -3.65
C PRO A 652 10.60 -27.87 -4.08
N LEU A 653 10.46 -27.41 -5.32
CA LEU A 653 9.18 -27.00 -5.93
C LEU A 653 8.13 -28.12 -5.88
N ILE A 654 6.90 -27.76 -5.51
CA ILE A 654 5.73 -28.62 -5.64
C ILE A 654 4.92 -28.18 -6.88
N LEU A 655 4.72 -29.11 -7.80
CA LEU A 655 3.86 -28.92 -8.98
C LEU A 655 2.47 -29.49 -8.73
N CYS A 656 1.46 -28.64 -8.81
CA CYS A 656 0.07 -28.95 -8.50
C CYS A 656 -0.78 -29.03 -9.76
N VAL A 657 -1.74 -29.95 -9.79
CA VAL A 657 -2.72 -30.07 -10.87
C VAL A 657 -4.13 -29.87 -10.30
N PRO A 658 -4.88 -28.85 -10.76
CA PRO A 658 -6.21 -28.56 -10.25
C PRO A 658 -7.24 -29.59 -10.71
N GLY A 659 -8.40 -29.59 -10.05
CA GLY A 659 -9.58 -30.30 -10.50
C GLY A 659 -10.06 -29.83 -11.88
N ALA A 660 -10.98 -30.59 -12.48
CA ALA A 660 -11.51 -30.24 -13.78
C ALA A 660 -12.24 -28.89 -13.72
N GLY A 661 -11.84 -27.92 -14.54
CA GLY A 661 -12.43 -26.57 -14.56
C GLY A 661 -12.07 -25.68 -13.37
N ASP A 662 -11.30 -26.18 -12.39
CA ASP A 662 -10.69 -25.37 -11.33
C ASP A 662 -9.45 -24.63 -11.84
N MET A 663 -9.01 -23.65 -11.06
CA MET A 663 -7.85 -22.81 -11.34
C MET A 663 -6.82 -22.91 -10.20
N ALA A 664 -5.65 -22.32 -10.43
CA ALA A 664 -4.60 -22.13 -9.44
C ALA A 664 -5.09 -21.49 -8.13
N ALA A 665 -6.15 -20.68 -8.22
CA ALA A 665 -6.84 -20.10 -7.07
C ALA A 665 -7.25 -21.14 -6.00
N ARG A 666 -7.59 -22.37 -6.41
CA ARG A 666 -7.96 -23.45 -5.49
C ARG A 666 -6.85 -23.77 -4.48
N PHE A 667 -5.60 -23.51 -4.83
CA PHE A 667 -4.43 -23.85 -4.01
C PHE A 667 -3.82 -22.64 -3.27
N TRP A 668 -4.34 -21.42 -3.37
CA TRP A 668 -3.72 -20.26 -2.69
C TRP A 668 -3.72 -20.38 -1.16
N ALA A 669 -4.84 -20.81 -0.56
CA ALA A 669 -4.90 -21.05 0.88
C ALA A 669 -3.90 -22.14 1.32
N LEU A 670 -3.67 -23.13 0.47
CA LEU A 670 -2.68 -24.18 0.71
C LEU A 670 -1.25 -23.65 0.60
N ALA A 671 -0.96 -22.85 -0.43
CA ALA A 671 0.34 -22.19 -0.60
C ALA A 671 0.69 -21.31 0.61
N ALA A 672 -0.28 -20.53 1.11
CA ALA A 672 -0.13 -19.73 2.31
C ALA A 672 0.16 -20.60 3.56
N ALA A 673 -0.57 -21.71 3.73
CA ALA A 673 -0.39 -22.61 4.87
C ALA A 673 0.94 -23.40 4.83
N LEU A 674 1.48 -23.66 3.64
CA LEU A 674 2.81 -24.28 3.45
C LEU A 674 3.95 -23.32 3.82
N GLY A 675 3.73 -22.01 3.68
CA GLY A 675 4.65 -20.95 4.08
C GLY A 675 5.57 -20.47 2.96
N ALA A 676 6.21 -19.32 3.19
CA ALA A 676 6.99 -18.62 2.17
C ALA A 676 8.24 -19.38 1.67
N ASP A 677 8.77 -20.33 2.43
CA ASP A 677 9.95 -21.13 2.04
C ASP A 677 9.63 -22.30 1.09
N GLN A 678 8.34 -22.57 0.81
CA GLN A 678 7.91 -23.66 -0.07
C GLN A 678 7.49 -23.11 -1.45
N PRO A 679 8.32 -23.24 -2.51
CA PRO A 679 7.90 -22.92 -3.86
C PRO A 679 6.77 -23.84 -4.33
N ILE A 680 5.77 -23.27 -5.00
CA ILE A 680 4.59 -23.99 -5.51
C ILE A 680 4.11 -23.39 -6.83
N ALA A 681 3.88 -24.25 -7.82
CA ALA A 681 3.35 -23.89 -9.13
C ALA A 681 2.18 -24.80 -9.51
N VAL A 682 1.20 -24.25 -10.20
CA VAL A 682 0.00 -24.97 -10.65
C VAL A 682 0.01 -25.09 -12.17
N VAL A 683 -0.15 -26.30 -12.68
CA VAL A 683 -0.34 -26.59 -14.10
C VAL A 683 -1.84 -26.73 -14.38
N GLU A 684 -2.45 -25.67 -14.89
CA GLU A 684 -3.86 -25.62 -15.27
C GLU A 684 -4.12 -26.38 -16.58
N ALA A 685 -5.39 -26.69 -16.86
CA ALA A 685 -5.73 -27.47 -18.05
C ALA A 685 -5.38 -26.71 -19.33
N HIS A 686 -4.68 -27.38 -20.24
CA HIS A 686 -4.28 -26.81 -21.52
C HIS A 686 -5.48 -26.32 -22.34
N GLY A 687 -5.33 -25.20 -23.03
CA GLY A 687 -6.41 -24.61 -23.83
C GLY A 687 -7.53 -24.00 -22.98
N MET A 688 -7.37 -23.95 -21.64
CA MET A 688 -8.26 -23.18 -20.77
C MET A 688 -8.09 -21.68 -21.04
N HIS A 689 -6.83 -21.22 -21.19
CA HIS A 689 -6.54 -19.81 -21.44
C HIS A 689 -6.19 -19.52 -22.89
N THR A 690 -5.58 -20.46 -23.61
CA THR A 690 -5.14 -20.26 -24.99
C THR A 690 -6.21 -20.67 -26.03
N ARG A 691 -5.96 -20.42 -27.31
CA ARG A 691 -6.78 -20.99 -28.42
C ARG A 691 -6.46 -22.47 -28.70
N ALA A 692 -5.56 -23.08 -27.94
CA ALA A 692 -5.19 -24.46 -28.13
C ALA A 692 -6.35 -25.41 -27.79
N ALA A 693 -6.30 -26.62 -28.34
CA ALA A 693 -7.31 -27.62 -28.06
C ALA A 693 -7.10 -28.19 -26.65
N VAL A 694 -8.17 -28.25 -25.85
CA VAL A 694 -8.12 -28.90 -24.54
C VAL A 694 -7.87 -30.41 -24.69
N ASP A 695 -7.13 -30.98 -23.73
CA ASP A 695 -6.92 -32.42 -23.64
C ASP A 695 -8.23 -33.20 -23.65
N ARG A 696 -8.15 -34.37 -24.28
CA ARG A 696 -9.27 -35.32 -24.33
C ARG A 696 -9.02 -36.59 -23.54
N THR A 697 -7.79 -36.80 -23.04
CA THR A 697 -7.43 -37.98 -22.25
C THR A 697 -6.56 -37.58 -21.06
N ILE A 698 -6.54 -38.41 -20.00
CA ILE A 698 -5.72 -38.15 -18.81
C ILE A 698 -4.23 -38.25 -19.16
N GLU A 699 -3.86 -39.17 -20.05
CA GLU A 699 -2.47 -39.40 -20.49
C GLU A 699 -1.91 -38.21 -21.25
N ALA A 700 -2.72 -37.54 -22.10
CA ALA A 700 -2.30 -36.35 -22.81
C ALA A 700 -2.03 -35.16 -21.85
N ALA A 701 -2.89 -35.00 -20.85
CA ALA A 701 -2.69 -34.01 -19.79
C ALA A 701 -1.45 -34.35 -18.93
N ALA A 702 -1.29 -35.62 -18.57
CA ALA A 702 -0.18 -36.12 -17.77
C ALA A 702 1.17 -35.93 -18.46
N GLY A 703 1.26 -36.19 -19.77
CA GLY A 703 2.47 -35.96 -20.56
C GLY A 703 2.92 -34.49 -20.53
N ARG A 704 1.98 -33.53 -20.50
CA ARG A 704 2.31 -32.12 -20.34
C ARG A 704 2.78 -31.76 -18.94
N VAL A 705 2.10 -32.26 -17.91
CA VAL A 705 2.54 -32.06 -16.52
C VAL A 705 3.94 -32.63 -16.32
N ALA A 706 4.24 -33.80 -16.88
CA ALA A 706 5.57 -34.41 -16.83
C ALA A 706 6.63 -33.58 -17.58
N ALA A 707 6.29 -33.03 -18.74
CA ALA A 707 7.19 -32.14 -19.48
C ALA A 707 7.50 -30.87 -18.68
N GLU A 708 6.48 -30.22 -18.11
CA GLU A 708 6.65 -29.03 -17.30
C GLU A 708 7.48 -29.31 -16.03
N ALA A 709 7.23 -30.46 -15.39
CA ALA A 709 7.99 -30.90 -14.23
C ALA A 709 9.47 -31.13 -14.56
N THR A 710 9.75 -31.66 -15.75
CA THR A 710 11.13 -31.88 -16.20
C THR A 710 11.85 -30.56 -16.47
N ASP A 711 11.17 -29.58 -17.08
CA ASP A 711 11.74 -28.28 -17.40
C ASP A 711 12.05 -27.45 -16.14
N ARG A 712 11.13 -27.43 -15.17
CA ARG A 712 11.27 -26.65 -13.93
C ARG A 712 12.14 -27.30 -12.88
N CYS A 713 12.21 -28.63 -12.89
CA CYS A 713 13.04 -29.41 -11.97
C CYS A 713 14.04 -30.23 -12.79
N PRO A 714 15.09 -29.61 -13.35
CA PRO A 714 16.07 -30.32 -14.17
C PRO A 714 16.92 -31.30 -13.36
N GLN A 715 17.02 -31.10 -12.04
CA GLN A 715 17.74 -31.97 -11.10
C GLN A 715 16.90 -32.23 -9.85
N GLY A 716 17.20 -33.32 -9.14
CA GLY A 716 16.56 -33.69 -7.88
C GLY A 716 15.20 -34.40 -8.03
N PRO A 717 14.60 -34.79 -6.89
CA PRO A 717 13.31 -35.47 -6.86
C PRO A 717 12.17 -34.50 -7.23
N ILE A 718 11.22 -34.99 -8.02
CA ILE A 718 10.04 -34.21 -8.43
C ILE A 718 8.91 -34.43 -7.41
N ARG A 719 8.34 -33.33 -6.94
CA ARG A 719 7.16 -33.34 -6.05
C ARG A 719 5.93 -32.94 -6.83
N LEU A 720 4.99 -33.88 -7.01
CA LEU A 720 3.73 -33.65 -7.69
C LEU A 720 2.56 -33.69 -6.71
N MET A 721 1.49 -32.98 -7.03
CA MET A 721 0.24 -32.99 -6.30
C MET A 721 -0.93 -32.81 -7.27
N GLY A 722 -2.08 -33.40 -6.98
CA GLY A 722 -3.29 -33.08 -7.72
C GLY A 722 -4.55 -33.18 -6.87
N HIS A 723 -5.53 -32.31 -7.17
CA HIS A 723 -6.85 -32.32 -6.51
C HIS A 723 -7.93 -32.86 -7.45
N SER A 724 -8.87 -33.65 -6.91
CA SER A 724 -10.00 -34.17 -7.68
C SER A 724 -9.52 -34.98 -8.90
N VAL A 725 -10.00 -34.66 -10.10
CA VAL A 725 -9.51 -35.27 -11.35
C VAL A 725 -8.04 -34.95 -11.63
N GLY A 726 -7.54 -33.81 -11.17
CA GLY A 726 -6.13 -33.45 -11.25
C GLY A 726 -5.22 -34.44 -10.50
N ALA A 727 -5.74 -35.14 -9.49
CA ALA A 727 -5.01 -36.21 -8.81
C ALA A 727 -4.69 -37.38 -9.76
N LEU A 728 -5.60 -37.73 -10.69
CA LEU A 728 -5.34 -38.75 -11.71
C LEU A 728 -4.24 -38.29 -12.68
N VAL A 729 -4.33 -37.03 -13.11
CA VAL A 729 -3.33 -36.45 -14.02
C VAL A 729 -1.95 -36.43 -13.35
N ALA A 730 -1.86 -36.02 -12.08
CA ALA A 730 -0.62 -36.03 -11.33
C ALA A 730 -0.06 -37.45 -11.12
N LEU A 731 -0.93 -38.44 -10.87
CA LEU A 731 -0.55 -39.84 -10.75
C LEU A 731 0.05 -40.38 -12.06
N GLU A 732 -0.61 -40.16 -13.20
CA GLU A 732 -0.10 -40.61 -14.50
C GLU A 732 1.14 -39.82 -14.95
N ALA A 733 1.25 -38.54 -14.57
CA ALA A 733 2.46 -37.76 -14.82
C ALA A 733 3.66 -38.31 -14.04
N ALA A 734 3.44 -38.76 -12.79
CA ALA A 734 4.46 -39.44 -12.02
C ALA A 734 4.94 -40.73 -12.70
N HIS A 735 4.02 -41.51 -13.29
CA HIS A 735 4.38 -42.68 -14.10
C HIS A 735 5.28 -42.32 -15.29
N CYS A 736 4.94 -41.28 -16.04
CA CYS A 736 5.76 -40.81 -17.15
C CYS A 736 7.18 -40.41 -16.68
N LEU A 737 7.28 -39.70 -15.56
CA LEU A 737 8.55 -39.25 -15.00
C LEU A 737 9.40 -40.40 -14.48
N VAL A 738 8.81 -41.35 -13.75
CA VAL A 738 9.52 -42.55 -13.27
C VAL A 738 10.01 -43.41 -14.44
N ALA A 739 9.19 -43.57 -15.50
CA ALA A 739 9.61 -44.26 -16.71
C ALA A 739 10.80 -43.56 -17.42
N SER A 740 10.96 -42.26 -17.23
CA SER A 740 12.12 -41.48 -17.70
C SER A 740 13.33 -41.51 -16.74
N GLY A 741 13.27 -42.29 -15.66
CA GLY A 741 14.35 -42.44 -14.68
C GLY A 741 14.39 -41.36 -13.61
N ARG A 742 13.31 -40.58 -13.43
CA ARG A 742 13.21 -39.55 -12.38
C ARG A 742 12.69 -40.14 -11.08
N GLU A 743 13.20 -39.65 -9.97
CA GLU A 743 12.62 -39.89 -8.65
C GLU A 743 11.42 -38.96 -8.43
N VAL A 744 10.28 -39.51 -7.99
CA VAL A 744 9.02 -38.76 -7.88
C VAL A 744 8.29 -39.13 -6.59
N SER A 745 7.70 -38.14 -5.94
CA SER A 745 6.69 -38.32 -4.88
C SER A 745 5.41 -37.58 -5.25
N VAL A 746 4.25 -38.22 -5.07
CA VAL A 746 2.96 -37.62 -5.47
C VAL A 746 1.94 -37.58 -4.32
N ALA A 747 1.25 -36.45 -4.18
CA ALA A 747 0.11 -36.29 -3.27
C ALA A 747 -1.22 -36.24 -4.03
N LEU A 748 -2.16 -37.10 -3.66
CA LEU A 748 -3.51 -37.20 -4.23
C LEU A 748 -4.52 -36.60 -3.25
N LEU A 749 -5.11 -35.47 -3.63
CA LEU A 749 -6.01 -34.69 -2.79
C LEU A 749 -7.46 -34.93 -3.21
N ASP A 750 -8.18 -35.69 -2.39
CA ASP A 750 -9.56 -36.17 -2.60
C ASP A 750 -9.82 -36.62 -4.06
N PRO A 751 -9.09 -37.63 -4.55
CA PRO A 751 -9.06 -37.99 -5.96
C PRO A 751 -10.44 -38.43 -6.47
N ALA A 752 -10.86 -37.85 -7.59
CA ALA A 752 -12.17 -38.11 -8.19
C ALA A 752 -12.04 -38.81 -9.55
N ALA A 753 -12.80 -39.89 -9.74
CA ALA A 753 -13.09 -40.54 -11.00
C ALA A 753 -14.52 -41.10 -10.95
N GLY A 754 -15.11 -41.50 -12.07
CA GLY A 754 -16.40 -42.17 -12.03
C GLY A 754 -16.35 -43.65 -12.36
N ARG A 755 -17.33 -44.40 -11.84
CA ARG A 755 -17.53 -45.82 -12.12
C ARG A 755 -17.97 -46.00 -13.57
N ASN A 756 -17.21 -46.81 -14.30
CA ASN A 756 -17.44 -47.18 -15.70
C ASN A 756 -18.90 -47.67 -15.91
N VAL A 757 -19.72 -46.89 -16.63
CA VAL A 757 -20.93 -47.41 -17.30
C VAL A 757 -20.43 -48.00 -18.62
N ALA A 758 -20.42 -49.33 -18.71
CA ALA A 758 -20.11 -50.18 -19.86
C ALA A 758 -19.59 -49.48 -21.14
N ARG A 759 -18.36 -49.84 -21.56
CA ARG A 759 -17.80 -49.56 -22.90
C ARG A 759 -18.89 -49.61 -23.98
N SER A 760 -19.30 -48.45 -24.51
CA SER A 760 -20.09 -48.41 -25.74
C SER A 760 -19.16 -48.78 -26.90
N PRO A 761 -19.40 -49.89 -27.63
CA PRO A 761 -18.48 -50.37 -28.64
C PRO A 761 -18.73 -49.66 -29.97
N SER A 762 -18.11 -48.50 -30.20
CA SER A 762 -17.75 -48.01 -31.56
C SER A 762 -17.09 -46.62 -31.49
N LEU A 763 -15.77 -46.57 -31.36
CA LEU A 763 -14.98 -45.39 -31.73
C LEU A 763 -13.79 -45.84 -32.57
N SER A 764 -14.10 -46.38 -33.75
CA SER A 764 -13.14 -46.55 -34.83
C SER A 764 -13.66 -45.79 -36.05
N GLY A 765 -13.06 -44.65 -36.37
CA GLY A 765 -13.32 -43.92 -37.62
C GLY A 765 -13.81 -42.48 -37.45
N THR A 766 -12.93 -41.55 -37.77
CA THR A 766 -13.14 -40.21 -38.39
C THR A 766 -14.51 -39.51 -38.25
N ASP A 767 -14.47 -38.33 -37.62
CA ASP A 767 -15.34 -37.16 -37.85
C ASP A 767 -16.85 -37.19 -37.52
N SER A 768 -17.33 -38.09 -36.65
CA SER A 768 -18.77 -38.08 -36.25
C SER A 768 -19.08 -38.07 -34.74
N ALA A 769 -18.14 -37.62 -33.89
CA ALA A 769 -18.27 -37.64 -32.43
C ALA A 769 -19.33 -36.69 -31.78
N THR A 770 -20.30 -36.15 -32.54
CA THR A 770 -21.33 -35.22 -32.02
C THR A 770 -22.71 -35.84 -31.81
N THR A 771 -22.95 -37.09 -32.24
CA THR A 771 -24.28 -37.72 -32.20
C THR A 771 -24.54 -38.59 -30.98
N ASP A 772 -23.52 -39.16 -30.31
CA ASP A 772 -23.76 -40.10 -29.19
C ASP A 772 -23.88 -39.41 -27.80
N VAL A 773 -23.64 -38.09 -27.75
CA VAL A 773 -23.86 -37.27 -26.54
C VAL A 773 -25.36 -37.18 -26.20
N ASP A 774 -26.24 -37.36 -27.20
CA ASP A 774 -27.71 -37.35 -27.03
C ASP A 774 -28.24 -38.51 -26.19
N GLY A 775 -27.53 -39.65 -26.14
CA GLY A 775 -27.94 -40.83 -25.36
C GLY A 775 -27.85 -40.58 -23.85
N SER A 776 -26.74 -40.01 -23.39
CA SER A 776 -26.49 -39.71 -21.97
C SER A 776 -27.28 -38.49 -21.46
N LEU A 777 -27.61 -37.56 -22.38
CA LEU A 777 -28.49 -36.41 -22.13
C LEU A 777 -29.95 -36.81 -21.86
N ARG A 778 -30.47 -37.88 -22.50
CA ARG A 778 -31.85 -38.36 -22.29
C ARG A 778 -32.11 -38.84 -20.86
N THR A 779 -31.11 -39.44 -20.23
CA THR A 779 -31.23 -40.01 -18.88
C THR A 779 -31.30 -38.91 -17.83
N HIS A 780 -30.49 -37.85 -17.95
CA HIS A 780 -30.47 -36.72 -17.01
C HIS A 780 -31.55 -35.66 -17.27
N ALA A 781 -31.95 -35.42 -18.53
CA ALA A 781 -32.97 -34.43 -18.88
C ALA A 781 -34.43 -34.91 -18.67
N SER A 782 -34.63 -36.18 -18.34
CA SER A 782 -35.96 -36.81 -18.18
C SER A 782 -36.82 -36.20 -17.05
N LYS A 783 -36.26 -35.36 -16.18
CA LYS A 783 -37.00 -34.71 -15.07
C LYS A 783 -37.72 -33.40 -15.44
N SER A 784 -37.51 -32.82 -16.63
CA SER A 784 -38.12 -31.52 -16.98
C SER A 784 -38.66 -31.49 -18.42
N ARG A 785 -39.90 -31.95 -18.64
CA ARG A 785 -40.61 -31.92 -19.94
C ARG A 785 -40.64 -30.54 -20.61
N ARG A 786 -40.48 -29.45 -19.85
CA ARG A 786 -40.44 -28.06 -20.34
C ARG A 786 -39.14 -27.70 -21.09
N LEU A 787 -38.02 -28.38 -20.78
CA LEU A 787 -36.70 -28.08 -21.34
C LEU A 787 -36.53 -28.61 -22.78
N LEU A 788 -37.13 -29.77 -23.07
CA LEU A 788 -37.09 -30.41 -24.40
C LEU A 788 -37.80 -29.63 -25.50
N HIS A 789 -38.77 -28.77 -25.14
CA HIS A 789 -39.50 -27.96 -26.10
C HIS A 789 -38.70 -26.71 -26.52
N ILE A 790 -37.98 -26.08 -25.59
CA ILE A 790 -37.15 -24.89 -25.81
C ILE A 790 -35.91 -25.21 -26.66
N ILE A 791 -35.32 -26.39 -26.47
CA ILE A 791 -34.13 -26.84 -27.22
C ILE A 791 -34.45 -27.08 -28.71
N LYS A 792 -35.70 -27.43 -29.05
CA LYS A 792 -36.12 -27.70 -30.43
C LYS A 792 -36.46 -26.46 -31.24
N SER A 793 -36.62 -25.29 -30.62
CA SER A 793 -37.23 -24.11 -31.27
C SER A 793 -36.26 -22.96 -31.57
N LEU A 794 -34.94 -23.12 -31.41
CA LEU A 794 -33.97 -22.04 -31.59
C LEU A 794 -33.10 -22.25 -32.86
N PRO A 795 -33.09 -21.30 -33.83
CA PRO A 795 -32.26 -21.39 -35.02
C PRO A 795 -30.83 -20.84 -34.81
N LEU A 796 -29.83 -21.54 -35.37
CA LEU A 796 -28.49 -21.08 -35.77
C LEU A 796 -27.59 -20.33 -34.76
N MET A 797 -27.63 -20.65 -33.47
CA MET A 797 -26.55 -20.34 -32.52
C MET A 797 -25.67 -21.57 -32.26
N ASN A 798 -24.37 -21.39 -32.03
CA ASN A 798 -23.45 -22.50 -31.71
C ASN A 798 -23.95 -23.25 -30.46
N ARG A 799 -24.11 -24.58 -30.54
CA ARG A 799 -24.80 -25.40 -29.53
C ARG A 799 -24.15 -25.31 -28.14
N ASP A 800 -22.86 -25.01 -28.07
CA ASP A 800 -22.11 -24.86 -26.82
C ASP A 800 -22.45 -23.55 -26.07
N GLU A 801 -22.68 -22.46 -26.80
CA GLU A 801 -23.09 -21.15 -26.28
C GLU A 801 -24.52 -21.23 -25.66
N ILE A 802 -25.41 -21.99 -26.30
CA ILE A 802 -26.78 -22.20 -25.82
C ILE A 802 -26.78 -23.06 -24.54
N ARG A 803 -25.96 -24.11 -24.50
CA ARG A 803 -25.79 -24.97 -23.32
C ARG A 803 -25.21 -24.16 -22.14
N PHE A 804 -24.19 -23.35 -22.40
CA PHE A 804 -23.60 -22.42 -21.43
C PHE A 804 -24.65 -21.50 -20.78
N ARG A 805 -25.50 -20.83 -21.56
CA ARG A 805 -26.55 -19.93 -21.04
C ARG A 805 -27.68 -20.63 -20.28
N LEU A 806 -27.98 -21.89 -20.63
CA LEU A 806 -29.00 -22.69 -19.93
C LEU A 806 -28.52 -23.18 -18.55
N TYR A 807 -27.22 -23.47 -18.41
CA TYR A 807 -26.63 -23.95 -17.15
C TYR A 807 -26.15 -22.82 -16.22
N ALA A 808 -25.90 -21.61 -16.73
CA ALA A 808 -25.62 -20.40 -15.93
C ALA A 808 -26.76 -19.98 -14.97
N ARG A 809 -27.93 -20.64 -15.03
CA ARG A 809 -29.09 -20.40 -14.16
C ARG A 809 -29.15 -21.29 -12.91
N PHE A 810 -28.15 -22.15 -12.65
CA PHE A 810 -28.09 -23.01 -11.46
C PHE A 810 -26.89 -22.66 -10.56
N PRO A 811 -27.01 -22.68 -9.22
CA PRO A 811 -25.92 -22.34 -8.30
C PRO A 811 -24.81 -23.43 -8.29
N GLY A 812 -23.54 -23.00 -8.40
CA GLY A 812 -22.31 -23.82 -8.40
C GLY A 812 -21.08 -23.05 -8.97
N PRO A 813 -19.83 -23.54 -8.81
CA PRO A 813 -18.57 -22.82 -9.16
C PRO A 813 -18.52 -22.37 -10.64
N PRO A 814 -17.67 -21.39 -11.01
CA PRO A 814 -17.96 -20.45 -12.10
C PRO A 814 -17.99 -21.11 -13.48
N ARG A 815 -19.21 -21.28 -13.99
CA ARG A 815 -19.50 -21.70 -15.37
C ARG A 815 -19.71 -20.50 -16.29
N SER A 816 -18.99 -19.40 -16.07
CA SER A 816 -19.08 -18.13 -16.82
C SER A 816 -18.11 -18.03 -18.01
N ASP A 817 -17.24 -19.02 -18.21
CA ASP A 817 -16.35 -19.12 -19.36
C ASP A 817 -16.58 -20.43 -20.17
N PRO A 818 -16.97 -20.35 -21.46
CA PRO A 818 -17.12 -21.50 -22.35
C PRO A 818 -15.87 -22.41 -22.44
N ARG A 819 -14.65 -21.86 -22.28
CA ARG A 819 -13.40 -22.64 -22.33
C ARG A 819 -13.19 -23.46 -21.07
N ARG A 820 -13.42 -22.85 -19.90
CA ARG A 820 -13.41 -23.56 -18.60
C ARG A 820 -14.45 -24.68 -18.57
N TYR A 821 -15.64 -24.41 -19.10
CA TYR A 821 -16.67 -25.43 -19.27
C TYR A 821 -16.19 -26.59 -20.16
N ARG A 822 -15.51 -26.29 -21.27
CA ARG A 822 -14.97 -27.31 -22.18
C ARG A 822 -13.90 -28.17 -21.49
N ALA A 823 -13.01 -27.57 -20.71
CA ALA A 823 -12.02 -28.30 -19.92
C ALA A 823 -12.66 -29.18 -18.85
N PHE A 824 -13.62 -28.64 -18.10
CA PHE A 824 -14.43 -29.41 -17.16
C PHE A 824 -15.07 -30.64 -17.82
N HIS A 825 -15.68 -30.47 -18.99
CA HIS A 825 -16.38 -31.57 -19.68
C HIS A 825 -15.44 -32.61 -20.28
N LEU A 826 -14.37 -32.18 -20.97
CA LEU A 826 -13.49 -33.11 -21.67
C LEU A 826 -12.58 -33.87 -20.71
N ILE A 827 -12.01 -33.20 -19.71
CA ILE A 827 -11.11 -33.85 -18.74
C ILE A 827 -11.92 -34.45 -17.58
N GLY A 828 -12.79 -33.66 -16.97
CA GLY A 828 -13.49 -34.06 -15.74
C GLY A 828 -14.63 -35.05 -15.93
N VAL A 829 -15.33 -34.99 -17.06
CA VAL A 829 -16.46 -35.89 -17.35
C VAL A 829 -16.06 -36.97 -18.34
N HIS A 830 -15.38 -36.64 -19.44
CA HIS A 830 -15.10 -37.63 -20.48
C HIS A 830 -13.83 -38.44 -20.22
N ALA A 831 -12.68 -37.80 -20.02
CA ALA A 831 -11.41 -38.49 -19.82
C ALA A 831 -11.40 -39.28 -18.51
N ALA A 832 -11.80 -38.65 -17.40
CA ALA A 832 -11.79 -39.28 -16.08
C ALA A 832 -12.70 -40.52 -15.97
N LEU A 833 -13.84 -40.56 -16.68
CA LEU A 833 -14.72 -41.72 -16.70
C LEU A 833 -14.15 -42.91 -17.50
N ASN A 834 -13.31 -42.62 -18.49
CA ASN A 834 -12.75 -43.63 -19.37
C ASN A 834 -11.34 -44.09 -18.96
N HIS A 835 -10.73 -43.40 -17.99
CA HIS A 835 -9.40 -43.72 -17.49
C HIS A 835 -9.42 -44.86 -16.47
N GLN A 836 -8.35 -45.65 -16.43
CA GLN A 836 -8.09 -46.61 -15.36
C GLN A 836 -6.76 -46.23 -14.72
N PRO A 837 -6.73 -45.88 -13.42
CA PRO A 837 -5.49 -45.45 -12.76
C PRO A 837 -4.45 -46.56 -12.77
N THR A 838 -3.21 -46.21 -13.12
CA THR A 838 -2.05 -47.12 -13.15
C THR A 838 -1.50 -47.35 -11.73
N GLN A 839 -1.13 -48.60 -11.39
CA GLN A 839 -0.57 -48.95 -10.07
C GLN A 839 0.74 -48.22 -9.80
N ALA A 840 0.84 -47.55 -8.65
CA ALA A 840 2.05 -46.82 -8.24
C ALA A 840 3.10 -47.72 -7.59
N ASN A 841 4.35 -47.61 -8.04
CA ASN A 841 5.54 -48.22 -7.44
C ASN A 841 6.51 -47.17 -6.84
N PHE A 842 6.00 -45.97 -6.56
CA PHE A 842 6.72 -44.83 -5.98
C PHE A 842 5.93 -44.26 -4.79
N PRO A 843 6.51 -43.37 -3.96
CA PRO A 843 5.82 -42.78 -2.81
C PRO A 843 4.56 -42.01 -3.20
N VAL A 844 3.43 -42.37 -2.57
CA VAL A 844 2.12 -41.72 -2.74
C VAL A 844 1.50 -41.41 -1.38
N LEU A 845 1.06 -40.16 -1.20
CA LEU A 845 0.18 -39.76 -0.11
C LEU A 845 -1.21 -39.46 -0.66
N ALA A 846 -2.24 -40.16 -0.19
CA ALA A 846 -3.64 -39.83 -0.48
C ALA A 846 -4.30 -39.16 0.73
N LEU A 847 -4.74 -37.92 0.55
CA LEU A 847 -5.54 -37.19 1.55
C LEU A 847 -6.99 -37.19 1.11
N ARG A 848 -7.89 -37.71 1.96
CA ARG A 848 -9.32 -37.80 1.69
C ARG A 848 -10.11 -36.86 2.61
N ALA A 849 -11.04 -36.11 2.04
CA ALA A 849 -11.93 -35.27 2.83
C ALA A 849 -12.96 -36.16 3.56
N ARG A 850 -13.19 -35.91 4.86
CA ARG A 850 -14.10 -36.73 5.69
C ARG A 850 -15.55 -36.65 5.23
N ASP A 851 -15.98 -35.47 4.83
CA ASP A 851 -17.37 -35.17 4.47
C ASP A 851 -17.59 -35.20 2.94
N THR A 852 -16.69 -35.86 2.21
CA THR A 852 -16.77 -35.95 0.74
C THR A 852 -17.87 -36.90 0.27
N HIS A 853 -18.55 -36.52 -0.80
CA HIS A 853 -19.45 -37.39 -1.56
C HIS A 853 -18.76 -38.02 -2.78
N VAL A 854 -17.45 -37.80 -2.95
CA VAL A 854 -16.66 -38.41 -4.03
C VAL A 854 -16.48 -39.90 -3.77
N ASP A 855 -16.70 -40.70 -4.82
CA ASP A 855 -16.55 -42.15 -4.78
C ASP A 855 -15.06 -42.52 -4.56
N PRO A 856 -14.74 -43.36 -3.56
CA PRO A 856 -13.35 -43.78 -3.29
C PRO A 856 -12.74 -44.69 -4.36
N TRP A 857 -13.45 -44.98 -5.45
CA TRP A 857 -13.04 -45.87 -6.52
C TRP A 857 -11.58 -45.77 -6.98
N VAL A 858 -11.00 -44.55 -7.03
CA VAL A 858 -9.59 -44.36 -7.38
C VAL A 858 -8.67 -45.01 -6.33
N LEU A 859 -8.93 -44.74 -5.05
CA LEU A 859 -8.17 -45.27 -3.93
C LEU A 859 -8.35 -46.78 -3.78
N GLU A 860 -9.56 -47.30 -4.02
CA GLU A 860 -9.85 -48.75 -3.99
C GLU A 860 -9.06 -49.54 -5.03
N ARG A 861 -8.63 -48.89 -6.12
CA ARG A 861 -7.84 -49.51 -7.18
C ARG A 861 -6.35 -49.46 -6.92
N LEU A 862 -5.85 -48.63 -6.01
CA LEU A 862 -4.42 -48.56 -5.71
C LEU A 862 -4.08 -49.63 -4.67
N ASP A 863 -3.07 -50.45 -4.94
CA ASP A 863 -2.66 -51.53 -4.04
C ASP A 863 -2.03 -50.96 -2.74
N PRO A 864 -2.55 -51.30 -1.55
CA PRO A 864 -2.01 -50.83 -0.27
C PRO A 864 -0.67 -51.46 0.14
N THR A 865 -0.08 -52.36 -0.65
CA THR A 865 1.18 -53.05 -0.32
C THR A 865 2.46 -52.33 -0.79
N THR A 866 2.34 -51.24 -1.55
CA THR A 866 3.45 -50.34 -1.94
C THR A 866 3.50 -49.09 -1.07
N SER A 867 4.46 -48.18 -1.30
CA SER A 867 4.69 -46.91 -0.57
C SER A 867 3.51 -45.91 -0.65
N PHE A 868 2.33 -46.33 -0.21
CA PHE A 868 1.04 -45.69 -0.36
C PHE A 868 0.40 -45.44 1.01
N THR A 869 0.24 -44.17 1.39
CA THR A 869 -0.36 -43.77 2.68
C THR A 869 -1.69 -43.08 2.45
N VAL A 870 -2.76 -43.53 3.12
CA VAL A 870 -4.07 -42.85 3.09
C VAL A 870 -4.36 -42.19 4.43
N ALA A 871 -4.77 -40.93 4.38
CA ALA A 871 -5.12 -40.14 5.54
C ALA A 871 -6.41 -39.35 5.31
N ALA A 872 -7.23 -39.22 6.34
CA ALA A 872 -8.44 -38.40 6.29
C ALA A 872 -8.20 -37.01 6.92
N VAL A 873 -8.80 -35.98 6.34
CA VAL A 873 -8.77 -34.58 6.81
C VAL A 873 -10.21 -34.05 6.88
N ASP A 874 -10.51 -33.23 7.88
CA ASP A 874 -11.84 -32.62 8.05
C ASP A 874 -12.22 -31.72 6.88
N GLY A 875 -13.52 -31.61 6.59
CA GLY A 875 -14.07 -30.87 5.46
C GLY A 875 -14.63 -31.76 4.34
N ASP A 876 -15.23 -31.11 3.35
CA ASP A 876 -15.76 -31.73 2.12
C ASP A 876 -14.76 -31.63 0.96
N HIS A 877 -15.16 -32.11 -0.23
CA HIS A 877 -14.34 -32.13 -1.44
C HIS A 877 -13.66 -30.79 -1.80
N LEU A 878 -14.29 -29.67 -1.46
CA LEU A 878 -13.82 -28.31 -1.74
C LEU A 878 -13.29 -27.63 -0.48
N SER A 879 -14.01 -27.73 0.64
CA SER A 879 -13.72 -26.96 1.86
C SER A 879 -12.47 -27.42 2.60
N PHE A 880 -11.99 -28.66 2.41
CA PHE A 880 -10.78 -29.13 3.09
C PHE A 880 -9.49 -28.41 2.61
N LEU A 881 -9.51 -27.78 1.43
CA LEU A 881 -8.43 -26.91 0.93
C LEU A 881 -8.58 -25.45 1.37
N GLN A 882 -9.54 -25.14 2.24
CA GLN A 882 -9.76 -23.81 2.80
C GLN A 882 -9.53 -23.81 4.33
N PRO A 883 -9.26 -22.65 4.96
CA PRO A 883 -9.20 -22.55 6.40
C PRO A 883 -10.54 -22.96 7.06
N PRO A 884 -10.51 -23.61 8.24
CA PRO A 884 -9.31 -23.97 9.01
C PRO A 884 -8.62 -25.26 8.56
N HIS A 885 -9.28 -26.10 7.76
CA HIS A 885 -8.84 -27.46 7.42
C HIS A 885 -7.52 -27.54 6.64
N VAL A 886 -7.26 -26.53 5.80
CA VAL A 886 -6.05 -26.46 4.96
C VAL A 886 -4.74 -26.52 5.73
N HIS A 887 -4.71 -26.10 7.00
CA HIS A 887 -3.51 -26.18 7.84
C HIS A 887 -3.11 -27.62 8.14
N GLU A 888 -4.08 -28.52 8.33
CA GLU A 888 -3.81 -29.95 8.51
C GLU A 888 -3.30 -30.56 7.20
N VAL A 889 -3.89 -30.19 6.05
CA VAL A 889 -3.42 -30.59 4.73
C VAL A 889 -1.96 -30.21 4.54
N ALA A 890 -1.61 -28.94 4.78
CA ALA A 890 -0.24 -28.43 4.67
C ALA A 890 0.74 -29.16 5.60
N ALA A 891 0.34 -29.44 6.84
CA ALA A 891 1.18 -30.16 7.80
C ALA A 891 1.48 -31.61 7.33
N ARG A 892 0.47 -32.33 6.83
CA ARG A 892 0.65 -33.69 6.30
C ARG A 892 1.53 -33.72 5.05
N LEU A 893 1.42 -32.71 4.19
CA LEU A 893 2.23 -32.59 2.99
C LEU A 893 3.71 -32.32 3.29
N ARG A 894 4.00 -31.41 4.23
CA ARG A 894 5.39 -31.18 4.70
C ARG A 894 6.00 -32.48 5.20
N GLY A 895 5.32 -33.17 6.11
CA GLY A 895 5.80 -34.45 6.65
C GLY A 895 6.08 -35.50 5.57
N PHE A 896 5.22 -35.59 4.54
CA PHE A 896 5.41 -36.54 3.44
C PHE A 896 6.59 -36.18 2.53
N TYR A 897 6.70 -34.93 2.09
CA TYR A 897 7.75 -34.52 1.16
C TYR A 897 9.13 -34.39 1.82
N ASP A 898 9.19 -34.12 3.12
CA ASP A 898 10.44 -34.03 3.88
C ASP A 898 10.98 -35.42 4.25
N ALA A 899 10.11 -36.38 4.56
CA ALA A 899 10.50 -37.77 4.83
C ALA A 899 11.20 -38.46 3.63
N GLY A 900 10.89 -38.04 2.40
CA GLY A 900 11.55 -38.53 1.19
C GLY A 900 12.97 -37.96 0.96
N SER A 901 13.39 -36.93 1.71
CA SER A 901 14.73 -36.33 1.59
C SER A 901 15.77 -36.97 2.54
N ALA A 902 15.32 -37.82 3.46
CA ALA A 902 16.12 -38.44 4.51
C ALA A 902 16.52 -39.89 4.19
N THR A 903 16.84 -40.21 2.94
CA THR A 903 17.51 -41.47 2.60
C THR A 903 19.01 -41.28 2.62
N ASP A 904 19.59 -41.17 3.81
CA ASP A 904 20.97 -41.65 4.02
C ASP A 904 21.35 -42.11 5.46
N GLU A 905 20.48 -42.07 6.49
CA GLU A 905 20.94 -42.48 7.84
C GLU A 905 20.05 -43.34 8.74
N LEU A 906 18.81 -43.72 8.39
CA LEU A 906 17.99 -44.53 9.32
C LEU A 906 17.42 -45.80 8.66
N GLY A 907 18.33 -46.73 8.38
CA GLY A 907 18.00 -48.14 8.37
C GLY A 907 17.48 -48.57 9.76
N SER A 908 16.37 -49.30 9.76
CA SER A 908 15.81 -50.04 10.91
C SER A 908 15.12 -49.23 12.03
N SER A 909 13.88 -48.82 11.81
CA SER A 909 12.75 -49.33 12.60
C SER A 909 11.47 -48.73 12.03
N LEU A 910 10.51 -49.59 11.70
CA LEU A 910 9.06 -49.36 11.76
C LEU A 910 8.39 -50.46 10.93
N THR A 911 8.40 -51.66 11.50
CA THR A 911 7.39 -52.69 11.20
C THR A 911 6.51 -52.88 12.42
N ARG A 912 5.20 -52.81 12.20
CA ARG A 912 4.07 -53.19 13.07
C ARG A 912 3.82 -52.32 14.31
N ARG A 913 2.75 -51.52 14.23
CA ARG A 913 1.49 -51.79 14.95
C ARG A 913 0.30 -51.13 14.28
#